data_AF-A0A1V6BSH7-F1
#
_entry.id   AF-A0A1V6BSH7-F1
#
_cell.length_a   1.000
_cell.length_b   1.000
_cell.length_c   1.000
_cell.angle_alpha   90.00
_cell.angle_beta   90.00
_cell.angle_gamma   90.00
#
_symmetry.space_group_name_H-M   'P 1'
#
loop_
_entity.id
_entity.type
_entity.pdbx_description
1 polymer ?
#
loop_
_entity_poly.entity_id
_entity_poly.type
_entity_poly.pdbx_seq_one_letter_code
_entity_poly.pdbx_strand_id
1 'polypeptide(L)'
;MKERMFGFLQDKKKSKFFYLFKDIKDLEIKYFTEIEKARSFNALVVSAKTFIKNYDFFNKLFITNNIKCFVLISKKIKTKTHNKLLYDPMVIKTISKDIPLKRISELLREYKEYFTCDSERRDLLNKNKIQTEKFNTLTKIGISLSVERDIEILFDLILTKAREITNSDAGSIYLTIEAEVKDDDGALKKDKMLKFVHSQNFSFPIQSPTFTIPLTKNSIVGYSALTGKVVNIKDAHKISGEADYSYNVEAEKKMKVHNRSIIVVPMKNHRGDIIGVIQLFNKKKNFQANIFDPDVFESEVQSYELSDEEIVGSLASQAAVSLENSMLYKEIKSIFEGFIRASVTAIESRDPTTSGHSERVAKLTIGLAKKVNEIESGVYKDVKFSSDDLKNIEYAGLLHDFGKISVREEVLVKAEKLYPRDMDKIKARLNYIKKLVINDNLLNKIRILKEGGIERYNSLEAELDNEVKNKIDEIDYYLSIIVKANKPTVLEEDNSKIISGLVDKWYESSDGLEKVRYLEEEEMKSLTVKRGSLTESERKEIESHVIHSYNFLRNIPWTKDMSVIPEIAYKHHEKLDGKGYPQGVKSEDISIQARMMAIADIYDALTAADRPYKKAVSEERALDILNMEKDDGKIDAELLKIFIDSKVYKEF
;
A
#
# COMPACT_ATOMS: atom_id res chain seq x y z
N MET A 1 -23.81 21.26 43.79
CA MET A 1 -25.25 21.15 44.09
C MET A 1 -25.65 22.31 45.01
N LYS A 2 -26.75 23.03 44.73
CA LYS A 2 -27.27 24.07 45.63
C LYS A 2 -28.26 23.40 46.60
N GLU A 3 -27.95 23.36 47.89
CA GLU A 3 -28.81 22.74 48.90
C GLU A 3 -30.03 23.63 49.18
N ARG A 4 -31.24 23.08 49.05
CA ARG A 4 -32.50 23.77 49.40
C ARG A 4 -32.82 23.46 50.87
N MET A 5 -33.22 24.47 51.64
CA MET A 5 -33.48 24.36 53.08
C MET A 5 -34.96 24.55 53.41
N PHE A 6 -35.46 23.82 54.41
CA PHE A 6 -36.81 23.88 54.94
C PHE A 6 -36.77 24.42 56.37
N GLY A 7 -37.60 25.41 56.72
CA GLY A 7 -37.74 25.93 58.08
C GLY A 7 -39.12 25.61 58.69
N PHE A 8 -39.12 25.09 59.92
CA PHE A 8 -40.31 24.78 60.72
C PHE A 8 -40.27 25.56 62.03
N LEU A 9 -41.42 25.99 62.55
CA LEU A 9 -41.50 26.72 63.83
C LEU A 9 -42.59 26.09 64.72
N GLN A 10 -42.29 25.85 65.99
CA GLN A 10 -43.26 25.34 66.98
C GLN A 10 -43.68 26.48 67.91
N ASP A 11 -44.92 26.97 67.80
CA ASP A 11 -45.45 27.99 68.72
C ASP A 11 -46.78 27.53 69.35
N LYS A 12 -46.95 27.84 70.65
CA LYS A 12 -48.14 27.55 71.46
C LYS A 12 -49.08 28.76 71.63
N LYS A 13 -48.73 30.00 71.21
CA LYS A 13 -49.61 31.20 71.35
C LYS A 13 -49.66 32.09 70.09
N LYS A 14 -50.80 32.06 69.38
CA LYS A 14 -51.07 32.67 68.05
C LYS A 14 -50.80 34.18 67.87
N SER A 15 -50.68 35.01 68.92
CA SER A 15 -50.85 36.47 68.78
C SER A 15 -49.58 37.32 68.58
N LYS A 16 -48.37 36.76 68.71
CA LYS A 16 -47.10 37.52 68.49
C LYS A 16 -46.45 37.29 67.12
N PHE A 17 -47.11 36.52 66.25
CA PHE A 17 -46.54 35.91 65.05
C PHE A 17 -45.93 36.88 64.02
N PHE A 18 -46.57 38.03 63.77
CA PHE A 18 -46.10 38.98 62.75
C PHE A 18 -44.95 39.91 63.21
N TYR A 19 -44.79 40.11 64.51
CA TYR A 19 -43.76 41.02 65.05
C TYR A 19 -42.38 40.34 65.15
N LEU A 20 -42.31 39.03 65.36
CA LEU A 20 -41.05 38.28 65.51
C LEU A 20 -40.25 38.10 64.22
N PHE A 21 -40.87 38.15 63.04
CA PHE A 21 -40.15 37.95 61.76
C PHE A 21 -39.48 39.21 61.21
N LYS A 22 -39.78 40.40 61.76
CA LYS A 22 -39.08 41.63 61.39
C LYS A 22 -37.67 41.72 61.99
N ASP A 23 -37.43 41.06 63.13
CA ASP A 23 -36.14 41.04 63.83
C ASP A 23 -35.61 39.60 63.95
N ILE A 24 -35.06 39.06 62.85
CA ILE A 24 -34.46 37.71 62.77
C ILE A 24 -33.25 37.52 63.72
N LYS A 25 -32.75 38.59 64.35
CA LYS A 25 -31.53 38.58 65.17
C LYS A 25 -31.64 37.77 66.47
N ASP A 26 -32.85 37.53 66.98
CA ASP A 26 -33.07 36.88 68.28
C ASP A 26 -33.63 35.43 68.18
N LEU A 27 -33.64 34.86 66.97
CA LEU A 27 -34.05 33.46 66.76
C LEU A 27 -32.85 32.51 66.90
N GLU A 28 -32.87 31.67 67.93
CA GLU A 28 -31.89 30.59 68.09
C GLU A 28 -32.15 29.49 67.04
N ILE A 29 -31.46 29.57 65.90
CA ILE A 29 -31.59 28.61 64.78
C ILE A 29 -30.72 27.37 65.07
N LYS A 30 -31.36 26.20 65.23
CA LYS A 30 -30.65 24.92 65.34
C LYS A 30 -30.70 24.16 64.01
N TYR A 31 -29.52 23.91 63.44
CA TYR A 31 -29.34 23.08 62.24
C TYR A 31 -29.16 21.62 62.67
N PHE A 32 -30.02 20.73 62.16
CA PHE A 32 -29.93 19.31 62.50
C PHE A 32 -29.52 18.49 61.27
N THR A 33 -28.42 17.76 61.41
CA THR A 33 -27.98 16.71 60.47
C THR A 33 -28.54 15.33 60.85
N GLU A 34 -28.86 15.12 62.13
CA GLU A 34 -29.48 13.91 62.68
C GLU A 34 -30.73 14.25 63.50
N ILE A 35 -31.82 13.55 63.23
CA ILE A 35 -33.19 13.99 63.56
C ILE A 35 -33.70 13.48 64.92
N GLU A 36 -33.08 12.46 65.51
CA GLU A 36 -33.59 11.78 66.73
C GLU A 36 -33.65 12.70 67.97
N LYS A 37 -32.92 13.81 67.98
CA LYS A 37 -32.86 14.78 69.09
C LYS A 37 -33.89 15.92 68.97
N ALA A 38 -34.64 16.00 67.88
CA ALA A 38 -35.52 17.14 67.56
C ALA A 38 -36.94 17.04 68.18
N ARG A 39 -37.09 16.57 69.42
CA ARG A 39 -38.43 16.41 70.05
C ARG A 39 -39.06 17.72 70.54
N SER A 40 -38.26 18.77 70.79
CA SER A 40 -38.74 20.13 71.09
C SER A 40 -37.81 21.19 70.49
N PHE A 41 -38.35 22.13 69.71
CA PHE A 41 -37.57 23.19 69.07
C PHE A 41 -38.45 24.42 68.86
N ASN A 42 -37.90 25.64 68.98
CA ASN A 42 -38.63 26.86 68.62
C ASN A 42 -38.65 27.02 67.10
N ALA A 43 -37.51 26.82 66.44
CA ALA A 43 -37.34 26.77 65.00
C ALA A 43 -36.44 25.58 64.61
N LEU A 44 -36.78 24.86 63.53
CA LEU A 44 -36.02 23.75 62.98
C LEU A 44 -35.74 24.01 61.50
N VAL A 45 -34.48 23.99 61.08
CA VAL A 45 -34.11 24.08 59.66
C VAL A 45 -33.41 22.80 59.21
N VAL A 46 -33.89 22.17 58.13
CA VAL A 46 -33.31 20.93 57.56
C VAL A 46 -33.12 21.03 56.05
N SER A 47 -32.16 20.30 55.50
CA SER A 47 -31.96 20.25 54.05
C SER A 47 -33.02 19.37 53.36
N ALA A 48 -33.30 19.66 52.09
CA ALA A 48 -34.32 18.94 51.33
C ALA A 48 -34.02 17.44 51.19
N LYS A 49 -32.74 17.08 51.08
CA LYS A 49 -32.30 15.68 51.04
C LYS A 49 -32.60 14.97 52.35
N THR A 50 -32.30 15.62 53.48
CA THR A 50 -32.54 15.11 54.83
C THR A 50 -34.04 15.00 55.14
N PHE A 51 -34.84 15.95 54.67
CA PHE A 51 -36.30 15.91 54.79
C PHE A 51 -36.91 14.72 54.03
N ILE A 52 -36.55 14.53 52.76
CA ILE A 52 -37.10 13.45 51.91
C ILE A 52 -36.70 12.07 52.45
N LYS A 53 -35.44 11.89 52.87
CA LYS A 53 -34.95 10.62 53.41
C LYS A 53 -35.71 10.20 54.69
N ASN A 54 -36.20 11.17 55.45
CA ASN A 54 -36.88 10.95 56.73
C ASN A 54 -38.33 11.42 56.71
N TYR A 55 -38.98 11.38 55.54
CA TYR A 55 -40.33 11.92 55.33
C TYR A 55 -41.35 11.38 56.34
N ASP A 56 -41.33 10.08 56.62
CA ASP A 56 -42.28 9.45 57.54
C ASP A 56 -42.12 9.92 58.99
N PHE A 57 -40.88 10.23 59.40
CA PHE A 57 -40.60 10.82 60.70
C PHE A 57 -41.23 12.23 60.78
N PHE A 58 -40.99 13.07 59.78
CA PHE A 58 -41.54 14.43 59.75
C PHE A 58 -43.07 14.42 59.67
N ASN A 59 -43.64 13.54 58.85
CA ASN A 59 -45.09 13.38 58.73
C ASN A 59 -45.72 13.00 60.08
N LYS A 60 -45.11 12.06 60.83
CA LYS A 60 -45.54 11.74 62.21
C LYS A 60 -45.39 12.93 63.15
N LEU A 61 -44.23 13.60 63.17
CA LEU A 61 -43.97 14.76 64.02
C LEU A 61 -45.00 15.89 63.85
N PHE A 62 -45.42 16.17 62.61
CA PHE A 62 -46.43 17.18 62.33
C PHE A 62 -47.83 16.79 62.81
N ILE A 63 -48.19 15.51 62.73
CA ILE A 63 -49.47 14.99 63.22
C ILE A 63 -49.56 15.11 64.75
N THR A 64 -48.49 14.75 65.48
CA THR A 64 -48.54 14.66 66.95
C THR A 64 -48.40 16.00 67.68
N ASN A 65 -47.69 16.98 67.11
CA ASN A 65 -47.27 18.20 67.85
C ASN A 65 -48.02 19.49 67.51
N ASN A 66 -49.11 19.43 66.72
CA ASN A 66 -49.95 20.59 66.38
C ASN A 66 -49.14 21.81 65.90
N ILE A 67 -48.17 21.58 65.02
CA ILE A 67 -47.18 22.56 64.54
C ILE A 67 -47.87 23.51 63.54
N LYS A 68 -47.83 24.82 63.79
CA LYS A 68 -48.68 25.82 63.10
C LYS A 68 -47.98 26.83 62.18
N CYS A 69 -46.73 26.64 61.77
CA CYS A 69 -46.15 27.51 60.75
C CYS A 69 -45.13 26.83 59.82
N PHE A 70 -45.14 27.24 58.55
CA PHE A 70 -44.23 26.79 57.49
C PHE A 70 -43.60 28.00 56.77
N VAL A 71 -42.28 28.02 56.65
CA VAL A 71 -41.56 28.99 55.79
C VAL A 71 -40.53 28.24 54.96
N LEU A 72 -40.63 28.37 53.63
CA LEU A 72 -39.68 27.85 52.66
C LEU A 72 -38.63 28.93 52.37
N ILE A 73 -37.39 28.70 52.81
CA ILE A 73 -36.28 29.63 52.55
C ILE A 73 -35.36 29.00 51.50
N SER A 74 -35.44 29.52 50.27
CA SER A 74 -34.45 29.27 49.22
C SER A 74 -33.40 30.38 49.19
N LYS A 75 -32.10 30.03 49.30
CA LYS A 75 -31.08 30.62 48.41
C LYS A 75 -29.70 29.93 48.43
N LYS A 76 -29.06 29.94 47.24
CA LYS A 76 -27.86 30.79 47.01
C LYS A 76 -27.66 31.06 45.51
N ILE A 77 -27.53 32.33 45.11
CA ILE A 77 -27.10 32.71 43.75
C ILE A 77 -25.99 33.76 43.82
N LYS A 78 -24.75 33.31 43.55
CA LYS A 78 -23.99 33.71 42.35
C LYS A 78 -22.71 32.84 42.22
N THR A 79 -22.60 32.17 41.07
CA THR A 79 -21.41 32.29 40.20
C THR A 79 -21.89 32.73 38.82
N LYS A 80 -21.10 33.60 38.19
CA LYS A 80 -21.35 34.33 36.95
C LYS A 80 -21.51 33.39 35.75
N THR A 81 -22.49 33.65 34.89
CA THR A 81 -22.36 33.67 33.41
C THR A 81 -23.70 34.08 32.78
N HIS A 82 -23.63 34.52 31.53
CA HIS A 82 -24.40 35.59 30.90
C HIS A 82 -25.93 35.48 30.81
N ASN A 83 -26.56 36.66 30.94
CA ASN A 83 -27.76 37.12 30.24
C ASN A 83 -28.89 36.12 30.02
N LYS A 84 -29.56 35.75 31.12
CA LYS A 84 -31.02 35.60 31.21
C LYS A 84 -31.42 35.59 32.69
N LEU A 85 -32.06 36.67 33.14
CA LEU A 85 -32.76 36.74 34.42
C LEU A 85 -33.96 35.78 34.35
N LEU A 86 -33.74 34.50 34.67
CA LEU A 86 -34.83 33.63 35.09
C LEU A 86 -35.20 34.02 36.52
N TYR A 87 -36.30 34.76 36.64
CA TYR A 87 -36.98 34.98 37.90
C TYR A 87 -37.40 33.62 38.47
N ASP A 88 -36.70 33.14 39.49
CA ASP A 88 -37.21 32.09 40.37
C ASP A 88 -38.00 32.81 41.47
N PRO A 89 -39.35 32.74 41.48
CA PRO A 89 -40.14 33.38 42.51
C PRO A 89 -39.79 32.73 43.85
N MET A 90 -39.26 33.56 44.73
CA MET A 90 -39.23 33.37 46.18
C MET A 90 -40.57 32.77 46.66
N VAL A 91 -40.70 31.44 46.78
CA VAL A 91 -41.85 30.84 47.48
C VAL A 91 -41.58 30.97 48.98
N ILE A 92 -41.57 32.21 49.49
CA ILE A 92 -42.01 32.44 50.86
C ILE A 92 -43.53 32.39 50.81
N LYS A 93 -44.11 31.19 50.89
CA LYS A 93 -45.49 31.06 51.31
C LYS A 93 -45.48 31.09 52.84
N THR A 94 -45.46 32.29 53.42
CA THR A 94 -45.93 32.43 54.81
C THR A 94 -47.42 32.16 54.74
N ILE A 95 -47.81 30.95 55.10
CA ILE A 95 -49.20 30.57 55.15
C ILE A 95 -49.80 31.30 56.36
N SER A 96 -50.51 32.40 56.10
CA SER A 96 -51.04 33.28 57.15
C SER A 96 -52.33 32.78 57.82
N LYS A 97 -52.80 31.57 57.47
CA LYS A 97 -54.03 30.96 58.02
C LYS A 97 -53.83 29.48 58.26
N ASP A 98 -54.48 28.94 59.30
CA ASP A 98 -54.44 27.52 59.66
C ASP A 98 -54.77 26.64 58.42
N ILE A 99 -53.75 26.14 57.71
CA ILE A 99 -53.97 25.16 56.64
C ILE A 99 -54.19 23.80 57.32
N PRO A 100 -55.28 23.08 56.97
CA PRO A 100 -55.51 21.74 57.50
C PRO A 100 -54.31 20.83 57.24
N LEU A 101 -53.93 20.01 58.22
CA LEU A 101 -52.80 19.05 58.13
C LEU A 101 -52.83 18.22 56.85
N LYS A 102 -54.02 17.83 56.37
CA LYS A 102 -54.24 17.08 55.12
C LYS A 102 -53.72 17.81 53.87
N ARG A 103 -53.85 19.14 53.81
CA ARG A 103 -53.39 19.92 52.66
C ARG A 103 -51.87 20.15 52.70
N ILE A 104 -51.28 20.16 53.90
CA ILE A 104 -49.83 20.21 54.07
C ILE A 104 -49.20 18.88 53.62
N SER A 105 -49.78 17.73 54.00
CA SER A 105 -49.26 16.43 53.57
C SER A 105 -49.37 16.23 52.05
N GLU A 106 -50.44 16.73 51.41
CA GLU A 106 -50.56 16.76 49.95
C GLU A 106 -49.46 17.57 49.27
N LEU A 107 -49.21 18.81 49.73
CA LEU A 107 -48.15 19.67 49.18
C LEU A 107 -46.74 19.07 49.37
N LEU A 108 -46.50 18.42 50.51
CA LEU A 108 -45.23 17.76 50.78
C LEU A 108 -45.03 16.51 49.91
N ARG A 109 -46.11 15.77 49.64
CA ARG A 109 -46.09 14.65 48.68
C ARG A 109 -45.80 15.13 47.27
N GLU A 110 -46.50 16.16 46.78
CA GLU A 110 -46.26 16.76 45.47
C GLU A 110 -44.82 17.25 45.31
N TYR A 111 -44.25 17.87 46.37
CA TYR A 111 -42.85 18.30 46.33
C TYR A 111 -41.85 17.14 46.34
N LYS A 112 -42.13 16.07 47.10
CA LYS A 112 -41.32 14.85 47.10
C LYS A 112 -41.30 14.24 45.69
N GLU A 113 -42.45 14.12 45.05
CA GLU A 113 -42.60 13.62 43.69
C GLU A 113 -41.84 14.51 42.68
N TYR A 114 -42.02 15.82 42.75
CA TYR A 114 -41.29 16.78 41.90
C TYR A 114 -39.77 16.67 42.07
N PHE A 115 -39.27 16.60 43.32
CA PHE A 115 -37.83 16.56 43.57
C PHE A 115 -37.20 15.23 43.13
N THR A 116 -37.89 14.10 43.36
CA THR A 116 -37.45 12.79 42.85
C THR A 116 -37.37 12.82 41.33
N CYS A 117 -38.41 13.31 40.65
CA CYS A 117 -38.45 13.43 39.19
C CYS A 117 -37.35 14.36 38.64
N ASP A 118 -37.12 15.52 39.27
CA ASP A 118 -36.06 16.44 38.82
C ASP A 118 -34.65 15.91 39.11
N SER A 119 -34.47 15.10 40.16
CA SER A 119 -33.20 14.39 40.43
C SER A 119 -32.95 13.33 39.35
N GLU A 120 -33.92 12.47 39.08
CA GLU A 120 -33.85 11.44 38.04
C GLU A 120 -33.60 12.06 36.66
N ARG A 121 -34.31 13.14 36.32
CA ARG A 121 -34.10 13.89 35.07
C ARG A 121 -32.67 14.41 34.96
N ARG A 122 -32.11 14.98 36.03
CA ARG A 122 -30.72 15.47 36.04
C ARG A 122 -29.71 14.34 35.90
N ASP A 123 -29.94 13.20 36.53
CA ASP A 123 -29.09 12.03 36.39
C ASP A 123 -29.15 11.44 34.98
N LEU A 124 -30.34 11.36 34.38
CA LEU A 124 -30.52 10.95 32.98
C LEU A 124 -29.85 11.92 32.00
N LEU A 125 -29.97 13.23 32.20
CA LEU A 125 -29.30 14.23 31.37
C LEU A 125 -27.78 14.12 31.46
N ASN A 126 -27.23 13.90 32.65
CA ASN A 126 -25.79 13.68 32.82
C ASN A 126 -25.33 12.39 32.14
N LYS A 127 -26.07 11.27 32.31
CA LYS A 127 -25.77 10.01 31.61
C LYS A 127 -25.81 10.15 30.10
N ASN A 128 -26.83 10.83 29.57
CA ASN A 128 -26.99 11.09 28.14
C ASN A 128 -25.84 11.97 27.61
N LYS A 129 -25.44 13.00 28.36
CA LYS A 129 -24.30 13.85 28.00
C LYS A 129 -23.00 13.04 27.91
N ILE A 130 -22.71 12.21 28.91
CA ILE A 130 -21.52 11.33 28.92
C ILE A 130 -21.55 10.35 27.75
N GLN A 131 -22.71 9.72 27.47
CA GLN A 131 -22.87 8.83 26.32
C GLN A 131 -22.65 9.57 24.99
N THR A 132 -23.17 10.79 24.85
CA THR A 132 -23.00 11.62 23.65
C THR A 132 -21.53 12.00 23.43
N GLU A 133 -20.81 12.36 24.50
CA GLU A 133 -19.37 12.66 24.43
C GLU A 133 -18.56 11.42 24.01
N LYS A 134 -18.86 10.25 24.58
CA LYS A 134 -18.25 8.97 24.18
C LYS A 134 -18.54 8.62 22.71
N PHE A 135 -19.79 8.76 22.28
CA PHE A 135 -20.19 8.52 20.90
C PHE A 135 -19.44 9.43 19.91
N ASN A 136 -19.42 10.74 20.17
CA ASN A 136 -18.70 11.71 19.34
C ASN A 136 -17.20 11.40 19.27
N THR A 137 -16.61 10.90 20.37
CA THR A 137 -15.21 10.49 20.41
C THR A 137 -14.97 9.28 19.51
N LEU A 138 -15.81 8.23 19.62
CA LEU A 138 -15.74 7.06 18.75
C LEU A 138 -15.92 7.42 17.28
N THR A 139 -16.87 8.29 16.93
CA THR A 139 -17.07 8.74 15.54
C THR A 139 -15.84 9.45 14.99
N LYS A 140 -15.22 10.35 15.78
CA LYS A 140 -13.99 11.03 15.38
C LYS A 140 -12.85 10.05 15.15
N ILE A 141 -12.70 9.06 16.04
CA ILE A 141 -11.67 8.03 15.90
C ILE A 141 -11.91 7.22 14.62
N GLY A 142 -13.14 6.77 14.37
CA GLY A 142 -13.48 6.03 13.14
C GLY A 142 -13.14 6.80 11.87
N ILE A 143 -13.41 8.11 11.83
CA ILE A 143 -13.02 8.97 10.70
C ILE A 143 -11.50 9.00 10.55
N SER A 144 -10.75 9.22 11.64
CA SER A 144 -9.28 9.25 11.60
C SER A 144 -8.68 7.92 11.14
N LEU A 145 -9.22 6.79 11.61
CA LEU A 145 -8.77 5.45 11.20
C LEU A 145 -9.06 5.18 9.72
N SER A 146 -10.18 5.67 9.19
CA SER A 146 -10.59 5.41 7.80
C SER A 146 -9.76 6.14 6.74
N VAL A 147 -9.15 7.27 7.11
CA VAL A 147 -8.34 8.10 6.19
C VAL A 147 -6.91 7.55 6.08
N GLU A 148 -6.41 6.95 7.15
CA GLU A 148 -5.05 6.47 7.21
C GLU A 148 -4.86 5.19 6.39
N ARG A 149 -3.86 5.20 5.51
CA ARG A 149 -3.58 4.06 4.60
C ARG A 149 -2.34 3.29 5.04
N ASP A 150 -1.44 3.93 5.78
CA ASP A 150 -0.24 3.27 6.28
C ASP A 150 -0.59 2.41 7.49
N ILE A 151 -0.28 1.11 7.40
CA ILE A 151 -0.60 0.13 8.44
C ILE A 151 0.15 0.43 9.75
N GLU A 152 1.38 0.92 9.69
CA GLU A 152 2.19 1.20 10.88
C GLU A 152 1.65 2.44 11.61
N ILE A 153 1.32 3.50 10.86
CA ILE A 153 0.65 4.69 11.42
C ILE A 153 -0.70 4.31 12.00
N LEU A 154 -1.43 3.43 11.32
CA LEU A 154 -2.74 2.95 11.78
C LEU A 154 -2.63 2.17 13.09
N PHE A 155 -1.65 1.26 13.26
CA PHE A 155 -1.43 0.57 14.53
C PHE A 155 -1.17 1.55 15.68
N ASP A 156 -0.34 2.55 15.43
CA ASP A 156 -0.01 3.56 16.42
C ASP A 156 -1.23 4.39 16.83
N LEU A 157 -2.03 4.81 15.85
CA LEU A 157 -3.27 5.55 16.10
C LEU A 157 -4.28 4.70 16.87
N ILE A 158 -4.46 3.42 16.50
CA ILE A 158 -5.37 2.49 17.19
C ILE A 158 -4.99 2.36 18.67
N LEU A 159 -3.73 2.08 18.97
CA LEU A 159 -3.27 1.91 20.35
C LEU A 159 -3.37 3.22 21.14
N THR A 160 -3.01 4.34 20.53
CA THR A 160 -3.13 5.66 21.17
C THR A 160 -4.57 5.91 21.59
N LYS A 161 -5.52 5.72 20.68
CA LYS A 161 -6.95 5.96 20.95
C LYS A 161 -7.56 4.93 21.89
N ALA A 162 -7.15 3.67 21.80
CA ALA A 162 -7.57 2.62 22.72
C ALA A 162 -7.12 2.94 24.16
N ARG A 163 -5.87 3.39 24.34
CA ARG A 163 -5.34 3.75 25.66
C ARG A 163 -5.96 5.03 26.22
N GLU A 164 -6.15 6.06 25.39
CA GLU A 164 -6.78 7.32 25.80
C GLU A 164 -8.23 7.10 26.27
N ILE A 165 -9.02 6.28 25.56
CA ILE A 165 -10.45 6.13 25.86
C ILE A 165 -10.71 5.26 27.10
N THR A 166 -9.81 4.35 27.43
CA THR A 166 -9.90 3.49 28.63
C THR A 166 -9.05 3.96 29.79
N ASN A 167 -8.21 4.99 29.60
CA ASN A 167 -7.13 5.37 30.49
C ASN A 167 -6.12 4.23 30.77
N SER A 168 -5.81 3.40 29.77
CA SER A 168 -4.83 2.32 29.91
C SER A 168 -3.39 2.84 29.85
N ASP A 169 -2.52 2.32 30.69
CA ASP A 169 -1.10 2.69 30.70
C ASP A 169 -0.37 2.21 29.45
N ALA A 170 -0.67 0.99 29.01
CA ALA A 170 -0.01 0.35 27.89
C ALA A 170 -0.98 -0.48 27.03
N GLY A 171 -0.55 -0.80 25.83
CA GLY A 171 -1.29 -1.66 24.92
C GLY A 171 -0.40 -2.34 23.88
N SER A 172 -0.92 -3.41 23.30
CA SER A 172 -0.28 -4.19 22.23
C SER A 172 -1.32 -4.68 21.22
N ILE A 173 -0.87 -4.82 19.97
CA ILE A 173 -1.65 -5.40 18.87
C ILE A 173 -0.98 -6.70 18.44
N TYR A 174 -1.80 -7.74 18.32
CA TYR A 174 -1.43 -9.01 17.71
C TYR A 174 -2.27 -9.20 16.45
N LEU A 175 -1.65 -9.65 15.36
CA LEU A 175 -2.36 -10.04 14.14
C LEU A 175 -2.35 -11.53 13.94
N THR A 176 -3.46 -12.07 13.44
CA THR A 176 -3.54 -13.46 13.00
C THR A 176 -2.81 -13.58 11.66
N ILE A 177 -1.84 -14.48 11.58
CA ILE A 177 -1.10 -14.77 10.34
C ILE A 177 -1.09 -16.27 10.08
N GLU A 178 -0.86 -16.67 8.83
CA GLU A 178 -0.51 -18.04 8.47
C GLU A 178 1.01 -18.13 8.27
N ALA A 179 1.65 -19.07 8.95
CA ALA A 179 3.08 -19.31 8.84
C ALA A 179 3.35 -20.79 8.50
N GLU A 180 4.41 -21.04 7.74
CA GLU A 180 4.88 -22.40 7.48
C GLU A 180 5.68 -22.90 8.68
N VAL A 181 5.16 -23.94 9.33
CA VAL A 181 5.76 -24.61 10.48
C VAL A 181 6.09 -26.03 10.06
N LYS A 182 7.26 -26.53 10.47
CA LYS A 182 7.61 -27.95 10.26
C LYS A 182 6.81 -28.79 11.24
N ASP A 183 6.14 -29.83 10.75
CA ASP A 183 5.53 -30.84 11.62
C ASP A 183 6.61 -31.75 12.25
N ASP A 184 6.15 -32.66 13.12
CA ASP A 184 7.02 -33.61 13.84
C ASP A 184 7.77 -34.57 12.90
N ASP A 185 7.30 -34.73 11.65
CA ASP A 185 7.91 -35.53 10.59
C ASP A 185 8.80 -34.69 9.64
N GLY A 186 8.92 -33.38 9.89
CA GLY A 186 9.73 -32.43 9.13
C GLY A 186 9.08 -31.88 7.86
N ALA A 187 7.81 -32.18 7.59
CA ALA A 187 7.05 -31.63 6.47
C ALA A 187 6.52 -30.23 6.79
N LEU A 188 6.48 -29.36 5.78
CA LEU A 188 6.00 -27.98 5.92
C LEU A 188 4.47 -27.96 5.94
N LYS A 189 3.89 -27.52 7.06
CA LYS A 189 2.44 -27.29 7.23
C LYS A 189 2.18 -25.80 7.48
N LYS A 190 1.11 -25.27 6.89
CA LYS A 190 0.62 -23.93 7.24
C LYS A 190 -0.18 -24.01 8.54
N ASP A 191 0.23 -23.23 9.54
CA ASP A 191 -0.49 -23.10 10.81
C ASP A 191 -0.78 -21.63 11.13
N LYS A 192 -1.86 -21.42 11.90
CA LYS A 192 -2.27 -20.07 12.32
C LYS A 192 -1.50 -19.65 13.56
N MET A 193 -0.89 -18.48 13.48
CA MET A 193 -0.06 -17.90 14.54
C MET A 193 -0.54 -16.50 14.86
N LEU A 194 -0.21 -15.99 16.04
CA LEU A 194 -0.37 -14.58 16.39
C LEU A 194 0.98 -13.88 16.31
N LYS A 195 1.07 -12.86 15.47
CA LYS A 195 2.24 -12.00 15.33
C LYS A 195 2.06 -10.75 16.18
N PHE A 196 2.94 -10.52 17.13
CA PHE A 196 3.05 -9.24 17.83
C PHE A 196 3.58 -8.19 16.86
N VAL A 197 2.80 -7.14 16.59
CA VAL A 197 3.13 -6.15 15.56
C VAL A 197 3.43 -4.76 16.11
N HIS A 198 2.74 -4.33 17.17
CA HIS A 198 2.93 -3.01 17.73
C HIS A 198 2.66 -2.99 19.23
N SER A 199 3.35 -2.11 19.95
CA SER A 199 3.05 -1.80 21.34
C SER A 199 3.30 -0.34 21.68
N GLN A 200 2.62 0.10 22.73
CA GLN A 200 2.84 1.39 23.34
C GLN A 200 2.79 1.25 24.85
N ASN A 201 3.65 2.00 25.54
CA ASN A 201 3.68 2.01 27.00
C ASN A 201 4.01 3.43 27.48
N PHE A 202 3.28 3.92 28.48
CA PHE A 202 3.52 5.25 29.06
C PHE A 202 4.56 5.21 30.19
N SER A 203 4.40 4.28 31.14
CA SER A 203 5.17 4.30 32.39
C SER A 203 6.47 3.50 32.30
N PHE A 204 6.52 2.49 31.43
CA PHE A 204 7.66 1.60 31.28
C PHE A 204 8.26 1.75 29.86
N PRO A 205 9.58 2.01 29.72
CA PRO A 205 10.23 2.19 28.42
C PRO A 205 10.52 0.83 27.78
N ILE A 206 9.48 0.15 27.30
CA ILE A 206 9.61 -1.15 26.62
C ILE A 206 9.77 -0.93 25.13
N GLN A 207 10.81 -1.52 24.54
CA GLN A 207 10.87 -1.81 23.11
C GLN A 207 10.91 -3.32 22.94
N SER A 208 9.88 -3.87 22.29
CA SER A 208 9.83 -5.30 21.98
C SER A 208 9.95 -5.47 20.47
N PRO A 209 10.89 -6.31 19.98
CA PRO A 209 10.92 -6.66 18.58
C PRO A 209 9.65 -7.45 18.21
N THR A 210 9.30 -7.47 16.94
CA THR A 210 8.24 -8.33 16.40
C THR A 210 8.56 -9.80 16.69
N PHE A 211 7.59 -10.56 17.20
CA PHE A 211 7.70 -12.01 17.42
C PHE A 211 6.36 -12.71 17.14
N THR A 212 6.39 -14.04 17.02
CA THR A 212 5.20 -14.86 16.76
C THR A 212 4.97 -15.84 17.90
N ILE A 213 3.71 -16.05 18.27
CA ILE A 213 3.29 -17.05 19.25
C ILE A 213 2.25 -17.99 18.62
N PRO A 214 2.21 -19.27 19.04
CA PRO A 214 1.18 -20.20 18.60
C PRO A 214 -0.23 -19.73 18.97
N LEU A 215 -1.18 -19.87 18.04
CA LEU A 215 -2.59 -19.59 18.29
C LEU A 215 -3.20 -20.70 19.15
N THR A 216 -3.03 -20.59 20.47
CA THR A 216 -3.48 -21.59 21.45
C THR A 216 -4.31 -20.96 22.56
N LYS A 217 -5.15 -21.75 23.22
CA LYS A 217 -5.96 -21.27 24.35
C LYS A 217 -5.11 -20.91 25.58
N ASN A 218 -3.89 -21.45 25.69
CA ASN A 218 -3.03 -21.31 26.87
C ASN A 218 -2.58 -19.86 27.14
N SER A 219 -2.55 -19.01 26.11
CA SER A 219 -2.24 -17.58 26.24
C SER A 219 -3.52 -16.74 26.26
N ILE A 220 -3.55 -15.64 27.01
CA ILE A 220 -4.74 -14.76 27.10
C ILE A 220 -5.13 -14.22 25.72
N VAL A 221 -4.14 -13.76 24.94
CA VAL A 221 -4.32 -13.26 23.57
C VAL A 221 -4.78 -14.35 22.61
N GLY A 222 -4.22 -15.56 22.73
CA GLY A 222 -4.63 -16.72 21.92
C GLY A 222 -6.03 -17.22 22.26
N TYR A 223 -6.43 -17.21 23.53
CA TYR A 223 -7.79 -17.53 23.96
C TYR A 223 -8.80 -16.56 23.36
N SER A 224 -8.56 -15.25 23.46
CA SER A 224 -9.44 -14.23 22.89
C SER A 224 -9.51 -14.35 21.35
N ALA A 225 -8.37 -14.58 20.70
CA ALA A 225 -8.28 -14.80 19.25
C ALA A 225 -9.01 -16.06 18.77
N LEU A 226 -8.97 -17.16 19.53
CA LEU A 226 -9.64 -18.42 19.16
C LEU A 226 -11.14 -18.42 19.46
N THR A 227 -11.53 -17.84 20.59
CA THR A 227 -12.93 -17.88 21.05
C THR A 227 -13.74 -16.69 20.54
N GLY A 228 -13.08 -15.62 20.13
CA GLY A 228 -13.71 -14.35 19.79
C GLY A 228 -14.38 -13.67 20.98
N LYS A 229 -14.03 -14.03 22.22
CA LYS A 229 -14.56 -13.40 23.44
C LYS A 229 -13.61 -12.34 23.97
N VAL A 230 -14.19 -11.30 24.57
CA VAL A 230 -13.43 -10.32 25.35
C VAL A 230 -13.00 -10.98 26.65
N VAL A 231 -11.75 -10.77 27.05
CA VAL A 231 -11.19 -11.26 28.31
C VAL A 231 -10.84 -10.06 29.18
N ASN A 232 -11.58 -9.87 30.28
CA ASN A 232 -11.32 -8.81 31.26
C ASN A 232 -10.84 -9.44 32.57
N ILE A 233 -9.56 -9.20 32.87
CA ILE A 233 -8.87 -9.71 34.04
C ILE A 233 -8.64 -8.56 35.01
N LYS A 234 -9.27 -8.66 36.19
CA LYS A 234 -9.14 -7.65 37.25
C LYS A 234 -7.74 -7.62 37.85
N ASP A 235 -7.14 -8.80 38.00
CA ASP A 235 -5.80 -9.01 38.57
C ASP A 235 -5.13 -10.22 37.91
N ALA A 236 -4.12 -9.95 37.08
CA ALA A 236 -3.38 -10.95 36.30
C ALA A 236 -2.66 -12.00 37.17
N HIS A 237 -2.36 -11.66 38.43
CA HIS A 237 -1.70 -12.55 39.37
C HIS A 237 -2.69 -13.48 40.11
N LYS A 238 -4.00 -13.31 39.90
CA LYS A 238 -5.07 -14.06 40.56
C LYS A 238 -5.99 -14.80 39.57
N ILE A 239 -5.48 -15.13 38.39
CA ILE A 239 -6.23 -15.94 37.42
C ILE A 239 -6.48 -17.33 38.02
N SER A 240 -7.73 -17.80 37.96
CA SER A 240 -8.13 -19.12 38.48
C SER A 240 -7.42 -20.24 37.73
N GLY A 241 -7.03 -21.32 38.42
CA GLY A 241 -6.48 -22.52 37.80
C GLY A 241 -7.46 -23.27 36.88
N GLU A 242 -8.75 -22.92 36.92
CA GLU A 242 -9.79 -23.44 36.01
C GLU A 242 -9.88 -22.68 34.68
N ALA A 243 -9.17 -21.56 34.52
CA ALA A 243 -9.18 -20.80 33.27
C ALA A 243 -8.38 -21.53 32.19
N ASP A 244 -8.90 -21.54 30.95
CA ASP A 244 -8.22 -22.12 29.78
C ASP A 244 -6.90 -21.42 29.41
N TYR A 245 -6.60 -20.26 30.01
CA TYR A 245 -5.45 -19.40 29.74
C TYR A 245 -4.66 -19.09 31.00
N SER A 246 -3.39 -18.74 30.83
CA SER A 246 -2.45 -18.42 31.91
C SER A 246 -1.77 -17.08 31.68
N TYR A 247 -1.26 -16.47 32.77
CA TYR A 247 -0.44 -15.27 32.73
C TYR A 247 1.01 -15.60 33.10
N ASN A 248 1.95 -15.18 32.26
CA ASN A 248 3.36 -15.50 32.44
C ASN A 248 4.08 -14.43 33.28
N VAL A 249 4.18 -14.70 34.58
CA VAL A 249 4.86 -13.81 35.55
C VAL A 249 6.37 -13.74 35.31
N GLU A 250 7.00 -14.77 34.73
CA GLU A 250 8.43 -14.73 34.40
C GLU A 250 8.72 -13.76 33.26
N ALA A 251 7.85 -13.69 32.26
CA ALA A 251 7.94 -12.71 31.17
C ALA A 251 7.81 -11.28 31.70
N GLU A 252 6.88 -11.03 32.61
CA GLU A 252 6.72 -9.75 33.31
C GLU A 252 8.02 -9.31 34.01
N LYS A 253 8.63 -10.21 34.80
CA LYS A 253 9.90 -9.96 35.49
C LYS A 253 11.04 -9.63 34.53
N LYS A 254 11.16 -10.37 33.43
CA LYS A 254 12.19 -10.13 32.39
C LYS A 254 12.02 -8.77 31.72
N MET A 255 10.76 -8.35 31.49
CA MET A 255 10.43 -7.08 30.87
C MET A 255 10.44 -5.90 31.84
N LYS A 256 10.70 -6.14 33.14
CA LYS A 256 10.70 -5.12 34.22
C LYS A 256 9.43 -4.28 34.24
N VAL A 257 8.29 -4.92 34.02
CA VAL A 257 6.98 -4.29 34.05
C VAL A 257 6.14 -4.90 35.15
N HIS A 258 5.05 -4.25 35.52
CA HIS A 258 4.09 -4.81 36.45
C HIS A 258 2.68 -4.66 35.88
N ASN A 259 1.95 -5.77 35.67
CA ASN A 259 0.60 -5.73 35.11
C ASN A 259 -0.41 -6.31 36.11
N ARG A 260 -1.45 -5.53 36.44
CA ARG A 260 -2.55 -5.95 37.29
C ARG A 260 -3.84 -6.13 36.49
N SER A 261 -4.39 -5.05 35.95
CA SER A 261 -5.60 -5.14 35.15
C SER A 261 -5.28 -5.33 33.68
N ILE A 262 -5.91 -6.30 33.03
CA ILE A 262 -5.70 -6.62 31.61
C ILE A 262 -7.06 -6.75 30.94
N ILE A 263 -7.23 -6.10 29.79
CA ILE A 263 -8.36 -6.35 28.90
C ILE A 263 -7.84 -6.76 27.53
N VAL A 264 -8.41 -7.83 26.98
CA VAL A 264 -8.04 -8.37 25.68
C VAL A 264 -9.29 -8.47 24.82
N VAL A 265 -9.26 -7.78 23.69
CA VAL A 265 -10.43 -7.59 22.81
C VAL A 265 -10.08 -8.09 21.41
N PRO A 266 -10.87 -9.03 20.85
CA PRO A 266 -10.64 -9.51 19.51
C PRO A 266 -11.07 -8.46 18.48
N MET A 267 -10.24 -8.29 17.46
CA MET A 267 -10.55 -7.45 16.30
C MET A 267 -11.28 -8.28 15.26
N LYS A 268 -12.59 -8.09 15.19
CA LYS A 268 -13.47 -8.82 14.27
C LYS A 268 -13.81 -7.96 13.06
N ASN A 269 -13.65 -8.52 11.86
CA ASN A 269 -14.12 -7.89 10.64
C ASN A 269 -15.65 -8.03 10.45
N HIS A 270 -16.16 -7.52 9.33
CA HIS A 270 -17.58 -7.57 8.99
C HIS A 270 -18.11 -8.99 8.70
N ARG A 271 -17.23 -9.96 8.43
CA ARG A 271 -17.55 -11.38 8.24
C ARG A 271 -17.54 -12.18 9.55
N GLY A 272 -17.04 -11.59 10.63
CA GLY A 272 -16.83 -12.25 11.92
C GLY A 272 -15.47 -12.92 12.07
N ASP A 273 -14.59 -12.81 11.08
CA ASP A 273 -13.21 -13.32 11.16
C ASP A 273 -12.39 -12.46 12.12
N ILE A 274 -11.52 -13.11 12.87
CA ILE A 274 -10.63 -12.46 13.83
C ILE A 274 -9.30 -12.19 13.15
N ILE A 275 -9.08 -10.94 12.74
CA ILE A 275 -7.85 -10.53 12.08
C ILE A 275 -6.72 -10.24 13.08
N GLY A 276 -7.07 -10.07 14.35
CA GLY A 276 -6.11 -9.76 15.40
C GLY A 276 -6.77 -9.55 16.76
N VAL A 277 -5.98 -9.06 17.70
CA VAL A 277 -6.39 -8.81 19.09
C VAL A 277 -5.70 -7.55 19.60
N ILE A 278 -6.46 -6.69 20.27
CA ILE A 278 -5.94 -5.56 21.05
C ILE A 278 -5.87 -6.00 22.51
N GLN A 279 -4.70 -5.85 23.12
CA GLN A 279 -4.50 -6.09 24.54
C GLN A 279 -4.11 -4.77 25.22
N LEU A 280 -4.78 -4.41 26.30
CA LEU A 280 -4.49 -3.21 27.08
C LEU A 280 -4.18 -3.58 28.53
N PHE A 281 -3.26 -2.84 29.14
CA PHE A 281 -2.75 -3.09 30.48
C PHE A 281 -2.96 -1.88 31.39
N ASN A 282 -3.20 -2.16 32.67
CA ASN A 282 -3.24 -1.22 33.77
C ASN A 282 -4.12 0.00 33.48
N LYS A 283 -5.44 -0.16 33.63
CA LYS A 283 -6.35 0.99 33.65
C LYS A 283 -5.96 1.90 34.81
N LYS A 284 -5.80 3.20 34.55
CA LYS A 284 -5.45 4.22 35.55
C LYS A 284 -6.65 5.09 35.89
N LYS A 285 -6.65 5.69 37.09
CA LYS A 285 -7.62 6.76 37.43
C LYS A 285 -7.28 8.03 36.65
N ASN A 286 -5.99 8.37 36.60
CA ASN A 286 -5.47 9.45 35.76
C ASN A 286 -4.62 8.87 34.61
N PHE A 287 -5.00 9.16 33.36
CA PHE A 287 -4.27 8.71 32.17
C PHE A 287 -2.81 9.17 32.14
N GLN A 288 -2.51 10.34 32.69
CA GLN A 288 -1.17 10.94 32.70
C GLN A 288 -0.33 10.51 33.92
N ALA A 289 -0.86 9.69 34.83
CA ALA A 289 -0.09 9.20 35.97
C ALA A 289 0.99 8.21 35.51
N ASN A 290 2.22 8.40 35.97
CA ASN A 290 3.31 7.46 35.75
C ASN A 290 3.30 6.41 36.88
N ILE A 291 3.01 5.15 36.54
CA ILE A 291 2.86 4.04 37.49
C ILE A 291 4.14 3.21 37.66
N PHE A 292 5.31 3.78 37.32
CA PHE A 292 6.60 3.15 37.56
C PHE A 292 6.91 2.99 39.06
N ASP A 293 6.43 3.93 39.88
CA ASP A 293 6.56 3.88 41.33
C ASP A 293 5.48 2.95 41.94
N PRO A 294 5.84 1.98 42.80
CA PRO A 294 4.91 1.05 43.42
C PRO A 294 3.77 1.70 44.22
N ASP A 295 4.02 2.81 44.92
CA ASP A 295 2.99 3.48 45.72
C ASP A 295 1.97 4.19 44.82
N VAL A 296 2.44 4.74 43.70
CA VAL A 296 1.58 5.32 42.66
C VAL A 296 0.81 4.20 41.95
N PHE A 297 1.43 3.07 41.66
CA PHE A 297 0.78 1.92 41.04
C PHE A 297 -0.42 1.45 41.86
N GLU A 298 -0.25 1.27 43.17
CA GLU A 298 -1.32 0.79 44.04
C GLU A 298 -2.49 1.78 44.13
N SER A 299 -2.20 3.08 44.16
CA SER A 299 -3.22 4.12 44.28
C SER A 299 -3.94 4.46 42.95
N GLU A 300 -3.26 4.33 41.81
CA GLU A 300 -3.78 4.75 40.50
C GLU A 300 -4.37 3.62 39.67
N VAL A 301 -3.82 2.39 39.74
CA VAL A 301 -4.28 1.29 38.88
C VAL A 301 -5.63 0.76 39.37
N GLN A 302 -6.57 0.53 38.48
CA GLN A 302 -7.90 0.02 38.76
C GLN A 302 -8.30 -1.08 37.76
N SER A 303 -9.39 -1.79 38.03
CA SER A 303 -9.93 -2.80 37.12
C SER A 303 -10.73 -2.16 35.98
N TYR A 304 -10.77 -2.81 34.82
CA TYR A 304 -11.67 -2.44 33.73
C TYR A 304 -13.13 -2.75 34.08
N GLU A 305 -14.03 -1.90 33.63
CA GLU A 305 -15.48 -2.03 33.75
C GLU A 305 -16.09 -2.60 32.47
N LEU A 306 -17.32 -3.11 32.55
CA LEU A 306 -18.07 -3.57 31.37
C LEU A 306 -18.21 -2.47 30.30
N SER A 307 -18.28 -1.20 30.71
CA SER A 307 -18.35 -0.09 29.75
C SER A 307 -17.05 0.13 28.98
N ASP A 308 -15.89 -0.31 29.51
CA ASP A 308 -14.63 -0.31 28.77
C ASP A 308 -14.63 -1.43 27.73
N GLU A 309 -15.17 -2.61 28.07
CA GLU A 309 -15.29 -3.74 27.14
C GLU A 309 -16.11 -3.35 25.90
N GLU A 310 -17.24 -2.67 26.09
CA GLU A 310 -18.10 -2.21 24.99
C GLU A 310 -17.39 -1.19 24.08
N ILE A 311 -16.70 -0.21 24.68
CA ILE A 311 -16.05 0.87 23.95
C ILE A 311 -14.83 0.38 23.20
N VAL A 312 -13.96 -0.41 23.85
CA VAL A 312 -12.80 -1.01 23.19
C VAL A 312 -13.25 -2.03 22.16
N GLY A 313 -14.32 -2.79 22.42
CA GLY A 313 -14.94 -3.68 21.44
C GLY A 313 -15.34 -2.93 20.17
N SER A 314 -16.04 -1.79 20.33
CA SER A 314 -16.44 -0.95 19.18
C SER A 314 -15.23 -0.39 18.43
N LEU A 315 -14.21 0.09 19.15
CA LEU A 315 -12.98 0.57 18.54
C LEU A 315 -12.22 -0.55 17.81
N ALA A 316 -12.11 -1.73 18.42
CA ALA A 316 -11.44 -2.89 17.85
C ALA A 316 -12.11 -3.36 16.56
N SER A 317 -13.45 -3.30 16.47
CA SER A 317 -14.17 -3.58 15.22
C SER A 317 -13.91 -2.52 14.13
N GLN A 318 -13.88 -1.23 14.47
CA GLN A 318 -13.55 -0.18 13.49
C GLN A 318 -12.10 -0.25 13.01
N ALA A 319 -11.19 -0.52 13.94
CA ALA A 319 -9.79 -0.81 13.68
C ALA A 319 -9.64 -2.05 12.78
N ALA A 320 -10.43 -3.11 13.04
CA ALA A 320 -10.41 -4.33 12.25
C ALA A 320 -10.74 -4.05 10.78
N VAL A 321 -11.85 -3.36 10.52
CA VAL A 321 -12.27 -3.01 9.15
C VAL A 321 -11.22 -2.14 8.44
N SER A 322 -10.65 -1.15 9.15
CA SER A 322 -9.64 -0.26 8.57
C SER A 322 -8.35 -1.01 8.24
N LEU A 323 -7.88 -1.88 9.14
CA LEU A 323 -6.70 -2.71 8.93
C LEU A 323 -6.88 -3.74 7.82
N GLU A 324 -8.04 -4.41 7.77
CA GLU A 324 -8.36 -5.36 6.69
C GLU A 324 -8.35 -4.64 5.33
N ASN A 325 -8.94 -3.45 5.22
CA ASN A 325 -8.92 -2.67 3.98
C ASN A 325 -7.49 -2.31 3.55
N SER A 326 -6.63 -1.86 4.48
CA SER A 326 -5.23 -1.53 4.18
C SER A 326 -4.42 -2.77 3.80
N MET A 327 -4.67 -3.92 4.43
CA MET A 327 -4.05 -5.21 4.06
C MET A 327 -4.51 -5.67 2.68
N LEU A 328 -5.81 -5.66 2.40
CA LEU A 328 -6.37 -6.02 1.09
C LEU A 328 -5.77 -5.15 -0.02
N TYR A 329 -5.64 -3.85 0.21
CA TYR A 329 -5.01 -2.96 -0.76
C TYR A 329 -3.55 -3.35 -1.05
N LYS A 330 -2.78 -3.68 0.00
CA LYS A 330 -1.39 -4.13 -0.13
C LYS A 330 -1.29 -5.49 -0.85
N GLU A 331 -2.20 -6.41 -0.56
CA GLU A 331 -2.28 -7.72 -1.23
C GLU A 331 -2.61 -7.58 -2.71
N ILE A 332 -3.62 -6.77 -3.06
CA ILE A 332 -3.97 -6.47 -4.46
C ILE A 332 -2.76 -5.89 -5.19
N LYS A 333 -2.06 -4.92 -4.58
CA LYS A 333 -0.84 -4.34 -5.16
C LYS A 333 0.25 -5.39 -5.36
N SER A 334 0.49 -6.26 -4.38
CA SER A 334 1.49 -7.33 -4.46
C SER A 334 1.19 -8.33 -5.56
N ILE A 335 -0.08 -8.77 -5.67
CA ILE A 335 -0.54 -9.68 -6.73
C ILE A 335 -0.34 -9.02 -8.10
N PHE A 336 -0.71 -7.75 -8.24
CA PHE A 336 -0.55 -6.99 -9.47
C PHE A 336 0.93 -6.86 -9.88
N GLU A 337 1.81 -6.50 -8.95
CA GLU A 337 3.25 -6.42 -9.19
C GLU A 337 3.86 -7.79 -9.56
N GLY A 338 3.43 -8.85 -8.87
CA GLY A 338 3.84 -10.21 -9.18
C GLY A 338 3.40 -10.63 -10.59
N PHE A 339 2.19 -10.27 -10.99
CA PHE A 339 1.67 -10.53 -12.33
C PHE A 339 2.47 -9.80 -13.41
N ILE A 340 2.79 -8.51 -13.21
CA ILE A 340 3.64 -7.75 -14.13
C ILE A 340 5.00 -8.44 -14.29
N ARG A 341 5.69 -8.74 -13.18
CA ARG A 341 7.02 -9.36 -13.23
C ARG A 341 7.01 -10.71 -13.93
N ALA A 342 6.05 -11.57 -13.58
CA ALA A 342 5.91 -12.88 -14.23
C ALA A 342 5.67 -12.76 -15.74
N SER A 343 4.87 -11.77 -16.15
CA SER A 343 4.57 -11.48 -17.55
C SER A 343 5.82 -11.02 -18.32
N VAL A 344 6.61 -10.12 -17.73
CA VAL A 344 7.88 -9.66 -18.31
C VAL A 344 8.85 -10.83 -18.46
N THR A 345 9.05 -11.62 -17.40
CA THR A 345 9.93 -12.80 -17.44
C THR A 345 9.51 -13.80 -18.52
N ALA A 346 8.21 -14.01 -18.73
CA ALA A 346 7.71 -14.91 -19.77
C ALA A 346 8.05 -14.41 -21.18
N ILE A 347 7.99 -13.09 -21.43
CA ILE A 347 8.30 -12.50 -22.74
C ILE A 347 9.80 -12.50 -22.98
N GLU A 348 10.59 -12.09 -21.98
CA GLU A 348 12.06 -12.11 -22.08
C GLU A 348 12.60 -13.53 -22.30
N SER A 349 11.89 -14.58 -21.83
CA SER A 349 12.29 -15.98 -22.12
C SER A 349 12.21 -16.36 -23.61
N ARG A 350 11.42 -15.64 -24.42
CA ARG A 350 11.35 -15.83 -25.87
C ARG A 350 12.45 -15.10 -26.63
N ASP A 351 13.06 -14.09 -26.02
CA ASP A 351 14.17 -13.33 -26.59
C ASP A 351 15.36 -13.36 -25.61
N PRO A 352 16.30 -14.31 -25.78
CA PRO A 352 17.46 -14.44 -24.92
C PRO A 352 18.28 -13.15 -24.76
N THR A 353 18.13 -12.19 -25.68
CA THR A 353 18.86 -10.91 -25.69
C THR A 353 18.24 -9.83 -24.82
N THR A 354 17.08 -10.10 -24.22
CA THR A 354 16.31 -9.15 -23.39
C THR A 354 16.24 -9.54 -21.91
N SER A 355 16.96 -10.58 -21.47
CA SER A 355 16.90 -11.03 -20.07
C SER A 355 17.29 -9.92 -19.08
N GLY A 356 16.32 -9.49 -18.27
CA GLY A 356 16.50 -8.40 -17.31
C GLY A 356 16.64 -7.01 -17.93
N HIS A 357 16.46 -6.87 -19.24
CA HIS A 357 16.52 -5.58 -19.95
C HIS A 357 15.44 -4.64 -19.44
N SER A 358 14.20 -5.10 -19.38
CA SER A 358 13.06 -4.27 -18.97
C SER A 358 13.23 -3.77 -17.53
N GLU A 359 13.80 -4.59 -16.65
CA GLU A 359 14.12 -4.19 -15.27
C GLU A 359 15.21 -3.12 -15.20
N ARG A 360 16.28 -3.24 -16.00
CA ARG A 360 17.37 -2.26 -16.05
C ARG A 360 16.89 -0.93 -16.63
N VAL A 361 16.12 -0.96 -17.72
CA VAL A 361 15.51 0.23 -18.32
C VAL A 361 14.59 0.93 -17.31
N ALA A 362 13.74 0.18 -16.60
CA ALA A 362 12.90 0.75 -15.55
C ALA A 362 13.74 1.42 -14.44
N LYS A 363 14.79 0.77 -13.93
CA LYS A 363 15.69 1.32 -12.90
C LYS A 363 16.40 2.59 -13.36
N LEU A 364 16.99 2.56 -14.56
CA LEU A 364 17.66 3.72 -15.17
C LEU A 364 16.70 4.90 -15.34
N THR A 365 15.48 4.63 -15.81
CA THR A 365 14.45 5.67 -16.01
C THR A 365 14.01 6.28 -14.67
N ILE A 366 13.82 5.47 -13.62
CA ILE A 366 13.50 5.94 -12.27
C ILE A 366 14.66 6.74 -11.67
N GLY A 367 15.89 6.27 -11.85
CA GLY A 367 17.10 7.00 -11.42
C GLY A 367 17.16 8.39 -12.05
N LEU A 368 16.92 8.47 -13.36
CA LEU A 368 16.84 9.75 -14.06
C LEU A 368 15.70 10.63 -13.53
N ALA A 369 14.50 10.09 -13.33
CA ALA A 369 13.36 10.83 -12.80
C ALA A 369 13.61 11.38 -11.38
N LYS A 370 14.30 10.61 -10.52
CA LYS A 370 14.74 11.06 -9.19
C LYS A 370 15.73 12.22 -9.30
N LYS A 371 16.68 12.15 -10.24
CA LYS A 371 17.61 13.26 -10.49
C LYS A 371 16.92 14.49 -11.04
N VAL A 372 15.90 14.35 -11.87
CA VAL A 372 15.05 15.48 -12.28
C VAL A 372 14.36 16.14 -11.08
N ASN A 373 13.89 15.37 -10.09
CA ASN A 373 13.30 15.93 -8.87
C ASN A 373 14.28 16.77 -8.04
N GLU A 374 15.58 16.47 -8.10
CA GLU A 374 16.64 17.19 -7.36
C GLU A 374 17.04 18.52 -8.03
N ILE A 375 16.60 18.78 -9.26
CA ILE A 375 17.00 19.96 -10.02
C ILE A 375 16.27 21.22 -9.55
N GLU A 376 17.05 22.29 -9.36
CA GLU A 376 16.56 23.62 -8.95
C GLU A 376 16.66 24.68 -10.07
N SER A 377 17.32 24.37 -11.19
CA SER A 377 17.53 25.32 -12.30
C SER A 377 17.42 24.66 -13.68
N GLY A 378 17.17 25.44 -14.73
CA GLY A 378 17.00 24.91 -16.09
C GLY A 378 15.55 24.58 -16.47
N VAL A 379 15.36 23.88 -17.60
CA VAL A 379 14.04 23.64 -18.23
C VAL A 379 13.14 22.75 -17.37
N TYR A 380 13.72 21.84 -16.59
CA TYR A 380 12.99 20.85 -15.80
C TYR A 380 12.86 21.18 -14.30
N LYS A 381 13.22 22.40 -13.87
CA LYS A 381 13.17 22.81 -12.45
C LYS A 381 11.77 22.66 -11.82
N ASP A 382 10.72 22.92 -12.61
CA ASP A 382 9.33 22.92 -12.16
C ASP A 382 8.68 21.53 -12.29
N VAL A 383 9.40 20.55 -12.85
CA VAL A 383 8.93 19.17 -12.95
C VAL A 383 9.25 18.42 -11.67
N LYS A 384 8.22 17.88 -11.02
CA LYS A 384 8.34 17.03 -9.84
C LYS A 384 7.49 15.77 -10.01
N PHE A 385 8.12 14.62 -9.91
CA PHE A 385 7.49 13.30 -9.90
C PHE A 385 7.15 12.89 -8.47
N SER A 386 5.89 12.59 -8.22
CA SER A 386 5.43 11.96 -6.97
C SER A 386 5.89 10.50 -6.88
N SER A 387 5.69 9.87 -5.71
CA SER A 387 5.91 8.43 -5.56
C SER A 387 5.09 7.60 -6.54
N ASP A 388 3.88 8.05 -6.86
CA ASP A 388 2.99 7.36 -7.79
C ASP A 388 3.45 7.55 -9.24
N ASP A 389 3.96 8.73 -9.60
CA ASP A 389 4.56 8.97 -10.92
C ASP A 389 5.80 8.09 -11.16
N LEU A 390 6.67 7.98 -10.14
CA LEU A 390 7.83 7.09 -10.21
C LEU A 390 7.40 5.62 -10.38
N LYS A 391 6.28 5.22 -9.77
CA LYS A 391 5.72 3.88 -9.94
C LYS A 391 5.14 3.66 -11.33
N ASN A 392 4.48 4.67 -11.90
CA ASN A 392 4.01 4.63 -13.28
C ASN A 392 5.17 4.49 -14.27
N ILE A 393 6.27 5.22 -14.04
CA ILE A 393 7.49 5.11 -14.82
C ILE A 393 8.08 3.70 -14.70
N GLU A 394 8.12 3.13 -13.49
CA GLU A 394 8.58 1.75 -13.28
C GLU A 394 7.75 0.75 -14.08
N TYR A 395 6.42 0.78 -13.96
CA TYR A 395 5.55 -0.16 -14.66
C TYR A 395 5.58 0.03 -16.18
N ALA A 396 5.64 1.27 -16.66
CA ALA A 396 5.81 1.52 -18.08
C ALA A 396 7.15 0.97 -18.59
N GLY A 397 8.24 1.15 -17.83
CA GLY A 397 9.56 0.61 -18.18
C GLY A 397 9.60 -0.92 -18.15
N LEU A 398 8.90 -1.56 -17.22
CA LEU A 398 8.78 -3.02 -17.20
C LEU A 398 7.98 -3.56 -18.39
N LEU A 399 6.96 -2.84 -18.85
CA LEU A 399 6.00 -3.33 -19.84
C LEU A 399 6.20 -2.77 -21.26
N HIS A 400 7.18 -1.88 -21.48
CA HIS A 400 7.35 -1.18 -22.76
C HIS A 400 7.49 -2.14 -23.95
N ASP A 401 8.16 -3.25 -23.72
CA ASP A 401 8.50 -4.27 -24.72
C ASP A 401 7.52 -5.46 -24.75
N PHE A 402 6.41 -5.41 -24.00
CA PHE A 402 5.48 -6.54 -23.87
C PHE A 402 4.95 -7.03 -25.25
N GLY A 403 4.76 -6.12 -26.19
CA GLY A 403 4.25 -6.40 -27.53
C GLY A 403 5.17 -7.25 -28.41
N LYS A 404 6.42 -7.51 -28.01
CA LYS A 404 7.31 -8.47 -28.69
C LYS A 404 6.70 -9.87 -28.74
N ILE A 405 5.72 -10.18 -27.89
CA ILE A 405 4.95 -11.43 -27.96
C ILE A 405 4.27 -11.65 -29.33
N SER A 406 3.93 -10.58 -30.04
CA SER A 406 3.27 -10.63 -31.35
C SER A 406 4.23 -10.74 -32.53
N VAL A 407 5.54 -10.60 -32.31
CA VAL A 407 6.57 -10.70 -33.34
C VAL A 407 6.94 -12.17 -33.55
N ARG A 408 7.16 -12.58 -34.81
CA ARG A 408 7.62 -13.94 -35.12
C ARG A 408 9.01 -14.18 -34.51
N GLU A 409 9.17 -15.35 -33.89
CA GLU A 409 10.42 -15.72 -33.21
C GLU A 409 11.62 -15.68 -34.15
N GLU A 410 11.48 -16.20 -35.38
CA GLU A 410 12.54 -16.18 -36.38
C GLU A 410 13.03 -14.76 -36.71
N VAL A 411 12.15 -13.76 -36.69
CA VAL A 411 12.49 -12.35 -36.92
C VAL A 411 13.15 -11.75 -35.68
N LEU A 412 12.64 -12.08 -34.50
CA LEU A 412 13.12 -11.58 -33.21
C LEU A 412 14.58 -12.02 -32.93
N VAL A 413 14.93 -13.27 -33.24
CA VAL A 413 16.27 -13.84 -32.99
C VAL A 413 17.23 -13.70 -34.19
N LYS A 414 16.86 -12.92 -35.21
CA LYS A 414 17.60 -12.85 -36.48
C LYS A 414 18.94 -12.11 -36.37
N ALA A 415 20.02 -12.89 -36.23
CA ALA A 415 21.39 -12.38 -36.05
C ALA A 415 22.09 -11.93 -37.35
N GLU A 416 21.92 -12.69 -38.43
CA GLU A 416 22.52 -12.43 -39.75
C GLU A 416 21.45 -12.00 -40.75
N LYS A 417 21.85 -11.45 -41.90
CA LYS A 417 20.89 -10.92 -42.89
C LYS A 417 20.00 -12.01 -43.50
N LEU A 418 20.53 -13.20 -43.67
CA LEU A 418 19.83 -14.41 -44.11
C LEU A 418 19.52 -15.31 -42.92
N TYR A 419 18.41 -16.03 -43.02
CA TYR A 419 18.14 -17.15 -42.12
C TYR A 419 19.14 -18.28 -42.36
N PRO A 420 19.48 -19.08 -41.32
CA PRO A 420 20.42 -20.21 -41.47
C PRO A 420 20.03 -21.15 -42.62
N ARG A 421 18.73 -21.45 -42.75
CA ARG A 421 18.18 -22.28 -43.82
C ARG A 421 18.43 -21.70 -45.22
N ASP A 422 18.38 -20.39 -45.38
CA ASP A 422 18.59 -19.75 -46.68
C ASP A 422 20.06 -19.72 -47.05
N MET A 423 20.95 -19.51 -46.08
CA MET A 423 22.39 -19.65 -46.30
C MET A 423 22.76 -21.08 -46.74
N ASP A 424 22.13 -22.10 -46.15
CA ASP A 424 22.36 -23.50 -46.53
C ASP A 424 21.82 -23.83 -47.92
N LYS A 425 20.65 -23.28 -48.31
CA LYS A 425 20.13 -23.38 -49.68
C LYS A 425 21.10 -22.78 -50.69
N ILE A 426 21.65 -21.60 -50.42
CA ILE A 426 22.63 -20.95 -51.31
C ILE A 426 23.87 -21.83 -51.45
N LYS A 427 24.44 -22.33 -50.33
CA LYS A 427 25.60 -23.25 -50.38
C LYS A 427 25.31 -24.50 -51.20
N ALA A 428 24.15 -25.13 -50.99
CA ALA A 428 23.74 -26.30 -51.75
C ALA A 428 23.61 -25.98 -53.25
N ARG A 429 23.01 -24.84 -53.60
CA ARG A 429 22.85 -24.37 -54.98
C ARG A 429 24.19 -24.13 -55.66
N LEU A 430 25.11 -23.42 -55.02
CA LEU A 430 26.45 -23.17 -55.57
C LEU A 430 27.27 -24.45 -55.69
N ASN A 431 27.17 -25.37 -54.73
CA ASN A 431 27.79 -26.68 -54.83
C ASN A 431 27.22 -27.51 -55.99
N TYR A 432 25.91 -27.44 -56.22
CA TYR A 432 25.28 -28.11 -57.35
C TYR A 432 25.79 -27.54 -58.69
N ILE A 433 25.90 -26.20 -58.81
CA ILE A 433 26.51 -25.56 -59.99
C ILE A 433 27.94 -26.05 -60.20
N LYS A 434 28.76 -26.16 -59.15
CA LYS A 434 30.13 -26.73 -59.28
C LYS A 434 30.10 -28.16 -59.81
N LYS A 435 29.14 -28.98 -59.37
CA LYS A 435 28.99 -30.36 -59.88
C LYS A 435 28.58 -30.39 -61.34
N LEU A 436 27.72 -29.46 -61.78
CA LEU A 436 27.37 -29.30 -63.20
C LEU A 436 28.59 -28.89 -64.03
N VAL A 437 29.39 -27.91 -63.58
CA VAL A 437 30.65 -27.49 -64.23
C VAL A 437 31.60 -28.67 -64.44
N ILE A 438 31.81 -29.48 -63.38
CA ILE A 438 32.67 -30.67 -63.47
C ILE A 438 32.08 -31.70 -64.44
N ASN A 439 30.77 -31.95 -64.37
CA ASN A 439 30.08 -32.92 -65.22
C ASN A 439 30.15 -32.52 -66.70
N ASP A 440 29.89 -31.26 -67.03
CA ASP A 440 29.98 -30.73 -68.39
C ASP A 440 31.40 -30.90 -68.94
N ASN A 441 32.42 -30.63 -68.13
CA ASN A 441 33.81 -30.86 -68.54
C ASN A 441 34.13 -32.33 -68.76
N LEU A 442 33.67 -33.23 -67.89
CA LEU A 442 33.86 -34.67 -68.06
C LEU A 442 33.19 -35.18 -69.35
N LEU A 443 31.97 -34.71 -69.64
CA LEU A 443 31.28 -35.03 -70.89
C LEU A 443 32.03 -34.48 -72.11
N ASN A 444 32.56 -33.25 -72.02
CA ASN A 444 33.35 -32.65 -73.09
C ASN A 444 34.65 -33.42 -73.33
N LYS A 445 35.36 -33.82 -72.26
CA LYS A 445 36.54 -34.69 -72.31
C LYS A 445 36.25 -36.03 -73.00
N ILE A 446 35.15 -36.70 -72.64
CA ILE A 446 34.71 -37.95 -73.28
C ILE A 446 34.41 -37.74 -74.76
N ARG A 447 33.75 -36.64 -75.12
CA ARG A 447 33.46 -36.29 -76.52
C ARG A 447 34.74 -36.09 -77.33
N ILE A 448 35.69 -35.30 -76.82
CA ILE A 448 36.99 -35.04 -77.48
C ILE A 448 37.76 -36.35 -77.66
N LEU A 449 37.77 -37.24 -76.66
CA LEU A 449 38.44 -38.53 -76.76
C LEU A 449 37.78 -39.44 -77.82
N LYS A 450 36.44 -39.45 -77.89
CA LYS A 450 35.68 -40.24 -78.88
C LYS A 450 35.85 -39.73 -80.32
N GLU A 451 35.85 -38.43 -80.53
CA GLU A 451 35.89 -37.80 -81.87
C GLU A 451 37.32 -37.57 -82.36
N GLY A 452 38.25 -37.26 -81.45
CA GLY A 452 39.60 -36.79 -81.76
C GLY A 452 40.74 -37.74 -81.40
N GLY A 453 40.45 -38.85 -80.71
CA GLY A 453 41.44 -39.81 -80.25
C GLY A 453 42.31 -39.30 -79.08
N ILE A 454 43.21 -40.17 -78.60
CA ILE A 454 43.97 -39.93 -77.36
C ILE A 454 45.02 -38.82 -77.47
N GLU A 455 45.61 -38.62 -78.65
CA GLU A 455 46.60 -37.55 -78.86
C GLU A 455 45.97 -36.15 -78.72
N ARG A 456 44.78 -35.95 -79.30
CA ARG A 456 44.05 -34.68 -79.18
C ARG A 456 43.50 -34.46 -77.77
N TYR A 457 43.14 -35.53 -77.07
CA TYR A 457 42.76 -35.44 -75.66
C TYR A 457 43.95 -34.95 -74.81
N ASN A 458 45.11 -35.61 -74.93
CA ASN A 458 46.30 -35.28 -74.14
C ASN A 458 46.78 -33.84 -74.37
N SER A 459 46.60 -33.27 -75.57
CA SER A 459 46.99 -31.89 -75.85
C SER A 459 46.06 -30.84 -75.22
N LEU A 460 44.80 -31.18 -74.93
CA LEU A 460 43.77 -30.25 -74.42
C LEU A 460 43.41 -30.50 -72.95
N GLU A 461 43.76 -31.64 -72.37
CA GLU A 461 43.36 -32.04 -71.02
C GLU A 461 43.70 -30.98 -69.96
N ALA A 462 44.93 -30.45 -70.00
CA ALA A 462 45.38 -29.44 -69.04
C ALA A 462 44.65 -28.10 -69.19
N GLU A 463 44.25 -27.72 -70.40
CA GLU A 463 43.47 -26.51 -70.66
C GLU A 463 42.05 -26.66 -70.09
N LEU A 464 41.39 -27.78 -70.40
CA LEU A 464 40.06 -28.12 -69.91
C LEU A 464 39.98 -28.18 -68.37
N ASP A 465 41.01 -28.74 -67.73
CA ASP A 465 41.08 -28.77 -66.26
C ASP A 465 41.31 -27.39 -65.65
N ASN A 466 42.10 -26.55 -66.30
CA ASN A 466 42.27 -25.16 -65.88
C ASN A 466 40.99 -24.34 -66.03
N GLU A 467 40.21 -24.54 -67.09
CA GLU A 467 38.91 -23.88 -67.26
C GLU A 467 37.94 -24.21 -66.13
N VAL A 468 37.82 -25.50 -65.78
CA VAL A 468 36.99 -25.94 -64.63
C VAL A 468 37.49 -25.34 -63.34
N LYS A 469 38.81 -25.37 -63.10
CA LYS A 469 39.39 -24.82 -61.89
C LYS A 469 39.07 -23.32 -61.76
N ASN A 470 39.29 -22.55 -62.82
CA ASN A 470 38.96 -21.12 -62.85
C ASN A 470 37.48 -20.87 -62.56
N LYS A 471 36.59 -21.72 -63.07
CA LYS A 471 35.14 -21.58 -62.84
C LYS A 471 34.74 -21.94 -61.41
N ILE A 472 35.36 -22.96 -60.82
CA ILE A 472 35.15 -23.32 -59.41
C ILE A 472 35.66 -22.19 -58.51
N ASP A 473 36.86 -21.67 -58.78
CA ASP A 473 37.47 -20.56 -58.04
C ASP A 473 36.58 -19.30 -58.11
N GLU A 474 35.97 -19.03 -59.28
CA GLU A 474 34.98 -17.96 -59.44
C GLU A 474 33.74 -18.17 -58.55
N ILE A 475 33.19 -19.39 -58.50
CA ILE A 475 32.03 -19.73 -57.66
C ILE A 475 32.38 -19.61 -56.17
N ASP A 476 33.58 -20.05 -55.78
CA ASP A 476 34.09 -19.91 -54.41
C ASP A 476 34.28 -18.45 -54.00
N TYR A 477 34.76 -17.62 -54.93
CA TYR A 477 34.84 -16.18 -54.73
C TYR A 477 33.45 -15.58 -54.46
N TYR A 478 32.43 -15.92 -55.25
CA TYR A 478 31.06 -15.44 -54.99
C TYR A 478 30.49 -15.92 -53.66
N LEU A 479 30.70 -17.18 -53.29
CA LEU A 479 30.29 -17.69 -51.97
C LEU A 479 30.97 -16.90 -50.84
N SER A 480 32.26 -16.57 -50.99
CA SER A 480 32.99 -15.79 -49.99
C SER A 480 32.40 -14.38 -49.80
N ILE A 481 31.95 -13.74 -50.89
CA ILE A 481 31.27 -12.44 -50.85
C ILE A 481 29.92 -12.57 -50.17
N ILE A 482 29.14 -13.60 -50.49
CA ILE A 482 27.83 -13.84 -49.87
C ILE A 482 27.98 -14.05 -48.35
N VAL A 483 28.96 -14.85 -47.91
CA VAL A 483 29.24 -15.08 -46.49
C VAL A 483 29.61 -13.78 -45.78
N LYS A 484 30.45 -12.93 -46.40
CA LYS A 484 30.79 -11.60 -45.86
C LYS A 484 29.56 -10.69 -45.83
N ALA A 485 28.74 -10.72 -46.89
CA ALA A 485 27.55 -9.88 -47.02
C ALA A 485 26.47 -10.25 -46.02
N ASN A 486 26.40 -11.50 -45.58
CA ASN A 486 25.45 -11.97 -44.59
C ASN A 486 25.65 -11.36 -43.20
N LYS A 487 26.85 -10.83 -42.91
CA LYS A 487 27.13 -10.19 -41.63
C LYS A 487 26.43 -8.84 -41.52
N PRO A 488 25.98 -8.43 -40.32
CA PRO A 488 25.28 -7.16 -40.08
C PRO A 488 26.24 -5.96 -40.05
N THR A 489 27.21 -5.93 -40.97
CA THR A 489 28.19 -4.86 -41.15
C THR A 489 27.86 -4.05 -42.41
N VAL A 490 28.30 -2.79 -42.45
CA VAL A 490 28.18 -1.95 -43.65
C VAL A 490 28.93 -2.64 -44.78
N LEU A 491 28.22 -2.91 -45.87
CA LEU A 491 28.81 -3.55 -47.03
C LEU A 491 29.56 -2.51 -47.87
N GLU A 492 30.75 -2.87 -48.37
CA GLU A 492 31.46 -2.06 -49.37
C GLU A 492 30.63 -1.97 -50.66
N GLU A 493 30.63 -0.80 -51.33
CA GLU A 493 29.81 -0.56 -52.53
C GLU A 493 30.11 -1.57 -53.64
N ASP A 494 31.37 -2.00 -53.78
CA ASP A 494 31.79 -2.96 -54.80
C ASP A 494 31.19 -4.35 -54.54
N ASN A 495 31.14 -4.79 -53.29
CA ASN A 495 30.51 -6.06 -52.92
C ASN A 495 28.98 -6.02 -53.16
N SER A 496 28.34 -4.85 -52.97
CA SER A 496 26.89 -4.70 -53.20
C SER A 496 26.52 -4.84 -54.67
N LYS A 497 27.37 -4.29 -55.56
CA LYS A 497 27.19 -4.42 -57.01
C LYS A 497 27.34 -5.88 -57.46
N ILE A 498 28.32 -6.59 -56.91
CA ILE A 498 28.53 -8.02 -57.23
C ILE A 498 27.31 -8.85 -56.82
N ILE A 499 26.81 -8.70 -55.59
CA ILE A 499 25.61 -9.41 -55.12
C ILE A 499 24.39 -9.11 -56.01
N SER A 500 24.22 -7.84 -56.41
CA SER A 500 23.12 -7.44 -57.29
C SER A 500 23.23 -8.10 -58.67
N GLY A 501 24.44 -8.25 -59.22
CA GLY A 501 24.68 -8.92 -60.49
C GLY A 501 24.51 -10.45 -60.47
N LEU A 502 24.62 -11.09 -59.29
CA LEU A 502 24.42 -12.54 -59.17
C LEU A 502 22.97 -12.97 -59.38
N VAL A 503 22.03 -12.04 -59.21
CA VAL A 503 20.60 -12.24 -59.47
C VAL A 503 20.37 -12.49 -60.96
N ASP A 504 21.11 -11.88 -61.87
CA ASP A 504 20.93 -12.12 -63.31
C ASP A 504 21.84 -13.23 -63.85
N LYS A 505 22.63 -13.87 -62.99
CA LYS A 505 23.59 -14.89 -63.38
C LYS A 505 22.98 -16.29 -63.31
N TRP A 506 23.08 -16.99 -64.45
CA TRP A 506 22.62 -18.37 -64.62
C TRP A 506 23.78 -19.26 -65.03
N TYR A 507 23.75 -20.50 -64.54
CA TYR A 507 24.50 -21.60 -65.12
C TYR A 507 23.55 -22.45 -65.94
N GLU A 508 23.89 -22.70 -67.20
CA GLU A 508 23.13 -23.55 -68.11
C GLU A 508 24.05 -24.71 -68.50
N SER A 509 23.59 -25.95 -68.29
CA SER A 509 24.38 -27.13 -68.61
C SER A 509 24.60 -27.28 -70.11
N SER A 510 25.66 -27.99 -70.48
CA SER A 510 26.03 -28.18 -71.90
C SER A 510 24.98 -28.95 -72.72
N ASP A 511 24.13 -29.74 -72.05
CA ASP A 511 22.99 -30.46 -72.64
C ASP A 511 21.68 -29.65 -72.65
N GLY A 512 21.66 -28.45 -72.05
CA GLY A 512 20.50 -27.56 -71.95
C GLY A 512 19.37 -28.08 -71.04
N LEU A 513 19.58 -29.17 -70.31
CA LEU A 513 18.55 -29.77 -69.44
C LEU A 513 18.47 -29.08 -68.08
N GLU A 514 19.58 -28.55 -67.58
CA GLU A 514 19.69 -27.92 -66.27
C GLU A 514 19.98 -26.44 -66.41
N LYS A 515 19.18 -25.62 -65.73
CA LYS A 515 19.36 -24.17 -65.68
C LYS A 515 19.18 -23.67 -64.26
N VAL A 516 20.27 -23.22 -63.66
CA VAL A 516 20.33 -22.90 -62.23
C VAL A 516 20.82 -21.46 -62.03
N ARG A 517 20.06 -20.68 -61.26
CA ARG A 517 20.42 -19.31 -60.89
C ARG A 517 21.48 -19.31 -59.79
N TYR A 518 22.34 -18.30 -59.74
CA TYR A 518 23.32 -18.19 -58.65
C TYR A 518 22.66 -17.72 -57.34
N LEU A 519 21.76 -16.74 -57.40
CA LEU A 519 21.11 -16.12 -56.25
C LEU A 519 19.66 -15.74 -56.57
N GLU A 520 18.74 -15.90 -55.62
CA GLU A 520 17.35 -15.48 -55.76
C GLU A 520 17.14 -14.01 -55.35
N GLU A 521 16.03 -13.42 -55.78
CA GLU A 521 15.71 -12.01 -55.49
C GLU A 521 15.53 -11.74 -53.98
N GLU A 522 14.87 -12.65 -53.25
CA GLU A 522 14.65 -12.50 -51.80
C GLU A 522 15.97 -12.62 -51.00
N GLU A 523 16.88 -13.47 -51.48
CA GLU A 523 18.22 -13.63 -50.89
C GLU A 523 19.05 -12.35 -51.13
N MET A 524 18.96 -11.75 -52.32
CA MET A 524 19.59 -10.47 -52.63
C MET A 524 19.03 -9.32 -51.79
N LYS A 525 17.70 -9.21 -51.65
CA LYS A 525 17.06 -8.18 -50.81
C LYS A 525 17.58 -8.24 -49.38
N SER A 526 17.77 -9.44 -48.84
CA SER A 526 18.33 -9.65 -47.51
C SER A 526 19.80 -9.22 -47.45
N LEU A 527 20.64 -9.68 -48.38
CA LEU A 527 22.09 -9.41 -48.37
C LEU A 527 22.45 -7.94 -48.60
N THR A 528 21.62 -7.20 -49.34
CA THR A 528 21.82 -5.79 -49.69
C THR A 528 21.33 -4.80 -48.62
N VAL A 529 20.82 -5.27 -47.48
CA VAL A 529 20.49 -4.42 -46.33
C VAL A 529 21.72 -3.63 -45.90
N LYS A 530 21.59 -2.28 -45.90
CA LYS A 530 22.69 -1.35 -45.61
C LYS A 530 23.11 -1.32 -44.14
N ARG A 531 22.15 -1.47 -43.22
CA ARG A 531 22.36 -1.39 -41.76
C ARG A 531 21.51 -2.46 -41.06
N GLY A 532 22.16 -3.26 -40.22
CA GLY A 532 21.52 -4.35 -39.47
C GLY A 532 21.30 -5.63 -40.29
N SER A 533 20.53 -6.55 -39.71
CA SER A 533 20.16 -7.87 -40.29
C SER A 533 18.76 -7.90 -40.92
N LEU A 534 17.94 -6.88 -40.65
CA LEU A 534 16.52 -6.88 -40.96
C LEU A 534 16.22 -6.19 -42.29
N THR A 535 15.43 -6.85 -43.12
CA THR A 535 14.74 -6.25 -44.26
C THR A 535 13.71 -5.22 -43.79
N GLU A 536 13.18 -4.41 -44.70
CA GLU A 536 12.19 -3.39 -44.36
C GLU A 536 10.88 -3.98 -43.82
N SER A 537 10.44 -5.12 -44.35
CA SER A 537 9.25 -5.83 -43.84
C SER A 537 9.48 -6.39 -42.44
N GLU A 538 10.65 -6.98 -42.19
CA GLU A 538 11.02 -7.51 -40.87
C GLU A 538 11.20 -6.39 -39.84
N ARG A 539 11.78 -5.26 -40.23
CA ARG A 539 11.91 -4.07 -39.37
C ARG A 539 10.54 -3.57 -38.93
N LYS A 540 9.60 -3.40 -39.87
CA LYS A 540 8.22 -2.97 -39.55
C LYS A 540 7.51 -3.95 -38.62
N GLU A 541 7.76 -5.24 -38.77
CA GLU A 541 7.22 -6.26 -37.87
C GLU A 541 7.78 -6.09 -36.46
N ILE A 542 9.09 -5.86 -36.29
CA ILE A 542 9.64 -5.56 -34.97
C ILE A 542 9.09 -4.25 -34.42
N GLU A 543 9.09 -3.16 -35.19
CA GLU A 543 8.58 -1.84 -34.75
C GLU A 543 7.10 -1.89 -34.31
N SER A 544 6.32 -2.83 -34.86
CA SER A 544 4.93 -3.04 -34.45
C SER A 544 4.78 -3.46 -32.98
N HIS A 545 5.84 -3.94 -32.31
CA HIS A 545 5.79 -4.32 -30.90
C HIS A 545 5.28 -3.17 -30.03
N VAL A 546 5.61 -1.91 -30.35
CA VAL A 546 5.15 -0.75 -29.56
C VAL A 546 3.63 -0.60 -29.63
N ILE A 547 3.06 -0.82 -30.83
CA ILE A 547 1.61 -0.80 -31.05
C ILE A 547 0.96 -1.98 -30.32
N HIS A 548 1.58 -3.15 -30.35
CA HIS A 548 1.09 -4.33 -29.63
C HIS A 548 1.16 -4.16 -28.11
N SER A 549 2.24 -3.58 -27.57
CA SER A 549 2.38 -3.20 -26.16
C SER A 549 1.24 -2.26 -25.78
N TYR A 550 1.06 -1.15 -26.50
CA TYR A 550 0.00 -0.20 -26.23
C TYR A 550 -1.40 -0.83 -26.27
N ASN A 551 -1.68 -1.63 -27.29
CA ASN A 551 -2.98 -2.29 -27.45
C ASN A 551 -3.26 -3.32 -26.35
N PHE A 552 -2.23 -3.99 -25.83
CA PHE A 552 -2.37 -4.84 -24.67
C PHE A 552 -2.62 -4.01 -23.40
N LEU A 553 -1.77 -3.01 -23.16
CA LEU A 553 -1.82 -2.20 -21.94
C LEU A 553 -3.13 -1.43 -21.82
N ARG A 554 -3.71 -0.90 -22.90
CA ARG A 554 -5.01 -0.21 -22.85
C ARG A 554 -6.19 -1.09 -22.43
N ASN A 555 -6.05 -2.42 -22.50
CA ASN A 555 -7.10 -3.36 -22.08
C ASN A 555 -7.05 -3.64 -20.58
N ILE A 556 -5.95 -3.28 -19.90
CA ILE A 556 -5.85 -3.39 -18.45
C ILE A 556 -6.72 -2.29 -17.82
N PRO A 557 -7.59 -2.61 -16.84
CA PRO A 557 -8.44 -1.63 -16.17
C PRO A 557 -7.62 -0.80 -15.17
N TRP A 558 -6.80 0.11 -15.69
CA TRP A 558 -5.96 1.00 -14.89
C TRP A 558 -6.80 1.86 -13.95
N THR A 559 -6.28 2.09 -12.75
CA THR A 559 -6.79 3.16 -11.89
C THR A 559 -6.50 4.52 -12.54
N LYS A 560 -7.23 5.56 -12.12
CA LYS A 560 -7.06 6.91 -12.66
C LYS A 560 -5.59 7.38 -12.63
N ASP A 561 -4.90 7.09 -11.54
CA ASP A 561 -3.52 7.50 -11.30
C ASP A 561 -2.51 6.72 -12.16
N MET A 562 -2.89 5.54 -12.67
CA MET A 562 -2.05 4.67 -13.51
C MET A 562 -2.38 4.75 -15.01
N SER A 563 -3.36 5.55 -15.40
CA SER A 563 -3.86 5.65 -16.77
C SER A 563 -2.83 6.13 -17.80
N VAL A 564 -1.73 6.72 -17.35
CA VAL A 564 -0.62 7.22 -18.20
C VAL A 564 0.33 6.12 -18.67
N ILE A 565 0.35 4.96 -18.01
CA ILE A 565 1.33 3.88 -18.28
C ILE A 565 1.33 3.44 -19.75
N PRO A 566 0.18 3.16 -20.40
CA PRO A 566 0.16 2.75 -21.81
C PRO A 566 0.81 3.80 -22.72
N GLU A 567 0.57 5.09 -22.46
CA GLU A 567 1.06 6.17 -23.30
C GLU A 567 2.58 6.34 -23.19
N ILE A 568 3.14 6.16 -22.00
CA ILE A 568 4.60 6.19 -21.77
C ILE A 568 5.25 5.05 -22.57
N ALA A 569 4.72 3.83 -22.43
CA ALA A 569 5.18 2.66 -23.16
C ALA A 569 4.98 2.80 -24.68
N TYR A 570 3.97 3.51 -25.15
CA TYR A 570 3.70 3.68 -26.58
C TYR A 570 4.69 4.64 -27.28
N LYS A 571 5.30 5.56 -26.54
CA LYS A 571 6.12 6.65 -27.10
C LYS A 571 7.61 6.51 -26.83
N HIS A 572 8.08 5.43 -26.22
CA HIS A 572 9.50 5.26 -25.85
C HIS A 572 10.45 5.16 -27.07
N HIS A 573 9.94 4.86 -28.27
CA HIS A 573 10.70 4.88 -29.52
C HIS A 573 10.45 6.12 -30.41
N GLU A 574 9.60 7.05 -29.95
CA GLU A 574 9.43 8.34 -30.61
C GLU A 574 10.71 9.19 -30.47
N LYS A 575 10.98 10.02 -31.48
CA LYS A 575 12.17 10.88 -31.54
C LYS A 575 11.74 12.33 -31.63
N LEU A 576 12.50 13.24 -31.02
CA LEU A 576 12.12 14.66 -30.97
C LEU A 576 12.04 15.31 -32.37
N ASP A 577 12.77 14.77 -33.35
CA ASP A 577 12.76 15.21 -34.75
C ASP A 577 11.56 14.68 -35.57
N GLY A 578 10.69 13.85 -34.97
CA GLY A 578 9.54 13.24 -35.62
C GLY A 578 9.86 12.04 -36.52
N LYS A 579 11.10 11.56 -36.54
CA LYS A 579 11.49 10.35 -37.31
C LYS A 579 11.40 9.06 -36.49
N GLY A 580 10.86 9.14 -35.28
CA GLY A 580 10.56 7.98 -34.45
C GLY A 580 9.30 7.24 -34.92
N TYR A 581 8.93 6.24 -34.15
CA TYR A 581 7.76 5.40 -34.39
C TYR A 581 7.05 5.12 -33.06
N PRO A 582 5.76 4.77 -33.08
CA PRO A 582 4.92 4.42 -34.24
C PRO A 582 4.14 5.56 -34.90
N GLN A 583 4.04 6.73 -34.28
CA GLN A 583 3.26 7.87 -34.76
C GLN A 583 4.08 8.92 -35.50
N GLY A 584 5.40 8.99 -35.25
CA GLY A 584 6.27 10.01 -35.84
C GLY A 584 5.96 11.41 -35.29
N VAL A 585 5.61 11.47 -34.01
CA VAL A 585 5.24 12.73 -33.34
C VAL A 585 6.48 13.54 -32.97
N LYS A 586 6.32 14.87 -32.86
CA LYS A 586 7.41 15.78 -32.48
C LYS A 586 7.48 15.95 -30.97
N SER A 587 8.55 16.61 -30.50
CA SER A 587 8.85 16.82 -29.09
C SER A 587 7.64 17.14 -28.21
N GLU A 588 6.79 18.09 -28.59
CA GLU A 588 5.67 18.60 -27.79
C GLU A 588 4.66 17.50 -27.39
N ASP A 589 4.52 16.46 -28.20
CA ASP A 589 3.58 15.36 -27.97
C ASP A 589 4.20 14.16 -27.24
N ILE A 590 5.52 14.19 -27.01
CA ILE A 590 6.27 13.13 -26.32
C ILE A 590 6.42 13.52 -24.86
N SER A 591 5.80 12.74 -23.97
CA SER A 591 5.86 12.95 -22.52
C SER A 591 7.31 12.86 -22.01
N ILE A 592 7.61 13.62 -20.95
CA ILE A 592 8.95 13.60 -20.36
C ILE A 592 9.36 12.19 -19.92
N GLN A 593 8.41 11.40 -19.43
CA GLN A 593 8.62 10.01 -19.03
C GLN A 593 9.06 9.13 -20.21
N ALA A 594 8.42 9.29 -21.37
CA ALA A 594 8.78 8.56 -22.58
C ALA A 594 10.17 8.99 -23.10
N ARG A 595 10.50 10.29 -23.03
CA ARG A 595 11.84 10.80 -23.39
C ARG A 595 12.95 10.24 -22.49
N MET A 596 12.70 10.19 -21.18
CA MET A 596 13.62 9.58 -20.22
C MET A 596 13.81 8.09 -20.51
N MET A 597 12.70 7.38 -20.78
CA MET A 597 12.73 5.96 -21.10
C MET A 597 13.48 5.68 -22.40
N ALA A 598 13.32 6.51 -23.43
CA ALA A 598 14.06 6.41 -24.68
C ALA A 598 15.58 6.48 -24.47
N ILE A 599 16.05 7.37 -23.58
CA ILE A 599 17.47 7.47 -23.22
C ILE A 599 17.94 6.21 -22.50
N ALA A 600 17.17 5.74 -21.50
CA ALA A 600 17.49 4.55 -20.73
C ALA A 600 17.52 3.27 -21.58
N ASP A 601 16.56 3.11 -22.49
CA ASP A 601 16.45 1.99 -23.43
C ASP A 601 17.64 1.94 -24.40
N ILE A 602 17.96 3.08 -25.04
CA ILE A 602 19.13 3.16 -25.94
C ILE A 602 20.41 2.84 -25.19
N TYR A 603 20.58 3.37 -23.97
CA TYR A 603 21.75 3.10 -23.15
C TYR A 603 21.90 1.61 -22.84
N ASP A 604 20.85 0.98 -22.27
CA ASP A 604 20.89 -0.44 -21.91
C ASP A 604 21.12 -1.32 -23.15
N ALA A 605 20.46 -1.01 -24.27
CA ALA A 605 20.63 -1.74 -25.52
C ALA A 605 22.05 -1.69 -26.09
N LEU A 606 22.85 -0.67 -25.73
CA LEU A 606 24.25 -0.54 -26.13
C LEU A 606 25.23 -1.22 -25.15
N THR A 607 24.95 -1.17 -23.85
CA THR A 607 25.87 -1.64 -22.81
C THR A 607 25.63 -3.08 -22.36
N ALA A 608 24.45 -3.65 -22.61
CA ALA A 608 24.11 -4.99 -22.15
C ALA A 608 25.04 -6.07 -22.76
N ALA A 609 25.69 -6.85 -21.88
CA ALA A 609 26.73 -7.84 -22.22
C ALA A 609 26.20 -9.23 -22.55
N ASP A 610 24.88 -9.43 -22.41
CA ASP A 610 24.14 -10.67 -22.56
C ASP A 610 23.65 -10.93 -24.00
N ARG A 611 23.90 -10.03 -24.95
CA ARG A 611 23.51 -10.23 -26.36
C ARG A 611 24.46 -11.24 -27.06
N PRO A 612 23.98 -12.41 -27.52
CA PRO A 612 24.83 -13.48 -28.11
C PRO A 612 25.60 -13.06 -29.37
N TYR A 613 25.13 -12.01 -30.05
CA TYR A 613 25.59 -11.62 -31.39
C TYR A 613 26.33 -10.27 -31.42
N LYS A 614 26.45 -9.57 -30.28
CA LYS A 614 27.08 -8.24 -30.22
C LYS A 614 27.86 -8.09 -28.92
N LYS A 615 29.17 -7.84 -29.02
CA LYS A 615 29.98 -7.49 -27.84
C LYS A 615 29.42 -6.19 -27.24
N ALA A 616 29.27 -6.15 -25.91
CA ALA A 616 28.91 -4.94 -25.18
C ALA A 616 29.80 -3.78 -25.63
N VAL A 617 29.18 -2.64 -25.88
CA VAL A 617 29.90 -1.39 -26.13
C VAL A 617 30.38 -0.86 -24.78
N SER A 618 31.58 -0.27 -24.72
CA SER A 618 32.06 0.37 -23.49
C SER A 618 31.13 1.52 -23.10
N GLU A 619 31.04 1.82 -21.80
CA GLU A 619 30.23 2.94 -21.28
C GLU A 619 30.53 4.25 -22.03
N GLU A 620 31.82 4.59 -22.19
CA GLU A 620 32.27 5.78 -22.91
C GLU A 620 31.70 5.82 -24.34
N ARG A 621 31.75 4.70 -25.05
CA ARG A 621 31.28 4.63 -26.42
C ARG A 621 29.75 4.64 -26.51
N ALA A 622 29.04 4.11 -25.52
CA ALA A 622 27.58 4.23 -25.43
C ALA A 622 27.16 5.69 -25.22
N LEU A 623 27.86 6.42 -24.35
CA LEU A 623 27.63 7.85 -24.10
C LEU A 623 27.99 8.71 -25.33
N ASP A 624 29.02 8.35 -26.08
CA ASP A 624 29.33 9.02 -27.37
C ASP A 624 28.17 8.88 -28.36
N ILE A 625 27.60 7.67 -28.48
CA ILE A 625 26.48 7.41 -29.38
C ILE A 625 25.25 8.22 -28.95
N LEU A 626 24.95 8.28 -27.65
CA LEU A 626 23.86 9.13 -27.14
C LEU A 626 24.12 10.61 -27.44
N ASN A 627 25.36 11.10 -27.30
CA ASN A 627 25.70 12.47 -27.68
C ASN A 627 25.51 12.75 -29.17
N MET A 628 25.82 11.78 -30.04
CA MET A 628 25.54 11.90 -31.48
C MET A 628 24.04 11.97 -31.76
N GLU A 629 23.23 11.11 -31.12
CA GLU A 629 21.76 11.14 -31.27
C GLU A 629 21.15 12.45 -30.74
N LYS A 630 21.76 13.05 -29.70
CA LYS A 630 21.40 14.36 -29.18
C LYS A 630 21.75 15.48 -30.16
N ASP A 631 22.95 15.45 -30.76
CA ASP A 631 23.38 16.44 -31.75
C ASP A 631 22.53 16.37 -33.04
N ASP A 632 22.05 15.17 -33.40
CA ASP A 632 21.06 14.93 -34.47
C ASP A 632 19.64 15.42 -34.12
N GLY A 633 19.40 15.87 -32.88
CA GLY A 633 18.10 16.34 -32.42
C GLY A 633 17.07 15.24 -32.17
N LYS A 634 17.48 13.98 -31.97
CA LYS A 634 16.58 12.83 -31.81
C LYS A 634 16.17 12.58 -30.37
N ILE A 635 17.03 12.89 -29.41
CA ILE A 635 16.80 12.70 -27.97
C ILE A 635 16.99 14.00 -27.19
N ASP A 636 16.43 14.05 -25.99
CA ASP A 636 16.35 15.25 -25.18
C ASP A 636 17.70 15.64 -24.55
N ALA A 637 18.23 16.81 -24.93
CA ALA A 637 19.56 17.24 -24.55
C ALA A 637 19.71 17.53 -23.05
N GLU A 638 18.71 18.14 -22.44
CA GLU A 638 18.75 18.45 -21.01
C GLU A 638 18.61 17.16 -20.18
N LEU A 639 17.70 16.25 -20.54
CA LEU A 639 17.59 14.95 -19.86
C LEU A 639 18.86 14.10 -20.01
N LEU A 640 19.46 14.07 -21.21
CA LEU A 640 20.72 13.34 -21.41
C LEU A 640 21.85 13.93 -20.57
N LYS A 641 21.93 15.26 -20.49
CA LYS A 641 22.91 15.92 -19.63
C LYS A 641 22.74 15.51 -18.17
N ILE A 642 21.51 15.51 -17.65
CA ILE A 642 21.22 15.08 -16.27
C ILE A 642 21.62 13.61 -16.06
N PHE A 643 21.32 12.75 -17.03
CA PHE A 643 21.67 11.33 -17.01
C PHE A 643 23.19 11.11 -16.89
N ILE A 644 23.97 11.89 -17.65
CA ILE A 644 25.44 11.83 -17.68
C ILE A 644 26.05 12.46 -16.42
N ASP A 645 25.70 13.70 -16.10
CA ASP A 645 26.29 14.48 -15.00
C ASP A 645 26.04 13.80 -13.64
N SER A 646 24.83 13.26 -13.45
CA SER A 646 24.46 12.55 -12.23
C SER A 646 24.94 11.11 -12.21
N LYS A 647 25.55 10.61 -13.29
CA LYS A 647 26.02 9.23 -13.46
C LYS A 647 24.96 8.19 -13.10
N VAL A 648 23.71 8.41 -13.54
CA VAL A 648 22.56 7.52 -13.25
C VAL A 648 22.88 6.07 -13.60
N TYR A 649 23.61 5.87 -14.69
CA TYR A 649 24.05 4.58 -15.20
C TYR A 649 25.04 3.82 -14.31
N LYS A 650 25.60 4.44 -13.25
CA LYS A 650 26.50 3.80 -12.28
C LYS A 650 25.82 3.39 -10.99
N GLU A 651 24.54 3.70 -10.82
CA GLU A 651 23.79 3.40 -9.60
C GLU A 651 23.31 1.94 -9.52
N PHE A 652 23.38 1.16 -10.61
CA PHE A 652 22.73 -0.15 -10.74
C PHE A 652 23.62 -1.25 -11.31
#